data_AF-A0A3G6N5C4-F1
#
_entry.id   AF-A0A3G6N5C4-F1
#
_cell.length_a   1.000
_cell.length_b   1.000
_cell.length_c   1.000
_cell.angle_alpha   90.00
_cell.angle_beta   90.00
_cell.angle_gamma   90.00
#
_symmetry.space_group_name_H-M   'P 1'
#
loop_
_entity.id
_entity.type
_entity.pdbx_description
1 polymer ?
#
loop_
_entity_poly.entity_id
_entity_poly.type
_entity_poly.pdbx_seq_one_letter_code
_entity_poly.pdbx_strand_id
1 'polypeptide(L)'
;MFQDNTIKPQLSGEIKTGATQNLREEASKEIADKASENIKNINSKISEPINGAAHKSNMFMNQMAQTNNPAVIEEKVWANQPTSKIHNALAIATSQVLGINRVVKLDLIIEGKEIKHFKHFKLNQSAIKHHEFSITLAHDTLGSAENHNLEEAQNFLGKRLTVIFKYKDVIDGPERNFVGVITEVGFSQEKGSLGNIVLSGFSPTILLDAAPHIQSFGGAQPISLNSIAHHVIKEGLGGNKFDFRVDAQYGNVSYSSQYEETHYNYLARIAEAYGEQFFYDGEVLHFGKLPPAEQPIKLTYGSSVSDIKIKMKAQHVNPSFYGYNSSKNEKLTTGSSKITHASDIAKRAYEISEKTFTTPSLRVAPIKAASFMDIDASQKGTAGSNASQVFITSGETTVPFLYPGCTADVEMRKQDTNQTSYFTKLMMTEVTHEVDARGYYTGYFEAIAADSGYIPRPVFENPRAEAQFAKVIANADPLNQGRVQVQFDWQSGPDTSEFIRVMTPDAGSSDKVNKNRGFMAIPEVGDQVIVNFVHQHPDRPFVMGGMFHGGVGGGGGAGNNVKSLSSKSGNIICLNDGAGIEIKDRNGNHVTLSGTGDVTTLVSNDNNEDIGNNHTTKVATKTTINVGKDQSVLTMDNAGNISLEGKTQIELKVGENKITIKKDSITISVGNGMLDMNSKGNALLTTQSKLSVYSKDTMSINSNNVVYITGTQVDIN
;
A
#
# COMPACT_ATOMS: atom_id res chain seq x y z
N MET A 1 -47.11 16.73 -47.45
CA MET A 1 -47.97 16.13 -48.49
C MET A 1 -48.20 14.67 -48.13
N PHE A 2 -49.34 14.11 -48.56
CA PHE A 2 -49.67 12.68 -48.58
C PHE A 2 -48.54 11.85 -49.27
N GLN A 3 -48.39 10.53 -49.11
CA GLN A 3 -49.28 9.50 -48.52
C GLN A 3 -48.50 8.23 -48.15
N ASP A 4 -49.08 7.39 -47.27
CA ASP A 4 -48.67 5.99 -47.04
C ASP A 4 -48.86 5.09 -48.27
N ASN A 5 -48.16 3.94 -48.30
CA ASN A 5 -48.86 2.63 -48.27
C ASN A 5 -47.93 1.43 -47.99
N THR A 6 -48.22 0.74 -46.90
CA THR A 6 -47.86 -0.67 -46.65
C THR A 6 -48.83 -1.60 -47.39
N ILE A 7 -48.52 -2.92 -47.51
CA ILE A 7 -49.45 -4.09 -47.34
C ILE A 7 -48.79 -5.43 -47.79
N LYS A 8 -49.36 -6.56 -47.33
CA LYS A 8 -49.00 -7.99 -47.59
C LYS A 8 -50.28 -8.73 -48.11
N PRO A 9 -50.55 -10.06 -47.96
CA PRO A 9 -49.72 -11.25 -47.65
C PRO A 9 -50.02 -12.52 -48.52
N GLN A 10 -49.32 -13.64 -48.24
CA GLN A 10 -49.84 -15.04 -48.37
C GLN A 10 -50.13 -15.60 -49.80
N LEU A 11 -50.32 -16.91 -50.08
CA LEU A 11 -50.38 -18.18 -49.31
C LEU A 11 -50.13 -19.42 -50.22
N SER A 12 -49.62 -20.56 -49.68
CA SER A 12 -49.74 -21.98 -50.19
C SER A 12 -49.15 -22.34 -51.59
N GLY A 13 -48.81 -23.60 -51.94
CA GLY A 13 -48.85 -24.92 -51.26
C GLY A 13 -48.28 -26.05 -52.17
N GLU A 14 -48.48 -27.33 -51.80
CA GLU A 14 -47.99 -28.60 -52.44
C GLU A 14 -46.48 -28.94 -52.22
N ILE A 15 -46.02 -30.05 -51.62
CA ILE A 15 -46.40 -31.49 -51.47
C ILE A 15 -45.77 -32.41 -52.54
N LYS A 16 -44.77 -33.23 -52.12
CA LYS A 16 -44.66 -34.69 -52.39
C LYS A 16 -43.44 -35.35 -51.70
N THR A 17 -43.72 -35.98 -50.56
CA THR A 17 -43.55 -37.42 -50.25
C THR A 17 -42.38 -38.22 -50.84
N GLY A 18 -41.65 -38.95 -49.95
CA GLY A 18 -41.15 -40.30 -50.27
C GLY A 18 -39.73 -40.67 -49.82
N ALA A 19 -39.48 -40.86 -48.51
CA ALA A 19 -38.43 -41.77 -47.96
C ALA A 19 -38.38 -41.76 -46.42
N THR A 20 -39.41 -42.29 -45.73
CA THR A 20 -39.38 -42.46 -44.26
C THR A 20 -39.87 -43.85 -43.86
N GLN A 21 -38.95 -44.81 -43.74
CA GLN A 21 -39.14 -45.97 -42.84
C GLN A 21 -37.85 -46.72 -42.42
N ASN A 22 -36.74 -46.63 -43.17
CA ASN A 22 -35.51 -47.39 -42.85
C ASN A 22 -34.36 -46.58 -42.18
N LEU A 23 -34.65 -45.44 -41.53
CA LEU A 23 -33.63 -44.59 -40.87
C LEU A 23 -33.95 -44.28 -39.39
N ARG A 24 -34.90 -45.00 -38.76
CA ARG A 24 -35.27 -44.81 -37.34
C ARG A 24 -35.02 -46.02 -36.43
N GLU A 25 -34.62 -47.17 -36.97
CA GLU A 25 -34.33 -48.38 -36.18
C GLU A 25 -32.83 -48.70 -36.04
N GLU A 26 -31.95 -48.12 -36.86
CA GLU A 26 -30.49 -48.26 -36.69
C GLU A 26 -29.90 -47.15 -35.78
N ALA A 27 -30.40 -45.91 -35.88
CA ALA A 27 -29.95 -44.79 -35.05
C ALA A 27 -30.32 -44.92 -33.55
N SER A 28 -31.22 -45.85 -33.19
CA SER A 28 -31.68 -46.07 -31.82
C SER A 28 -30.92 -47.16 -31.07
N LYS A 29 -30.07 -47.98 -31.75
CA LYS A 29 -29.17 -48.95 -31.10
C LYS A 29 -27.80 -48.37 -30.73
N GLU A 30 -27.17 -47.59 -31.61
CA GLU A 30 -25.86 -46.97 -31.31
C GLU A 30 -25.89 -45.96 -30.14
N ILE A 31 -27.07 -45.44 -29.78
CA ILE A 31 -27.25 -44.50 -28.68
C ILE A 31 -27.46 -45.22 -27.33
N ALA A 32 -27.91 -46.49 -27.33
CA ALA A 32 -28.09 -47.28 -26.12
C ALA A 32 -26.76 -47.87 -25.60
N ASP A 33 -25.89 -48.32 -26.50
CA ASP A 33 -24.64 -48.99 -26.12
C ASP A 33 -23.54 -48.00 -25.66
N LYS A 34 -23.55 -46.74 -26.14
CA LYS A 34 -22.69 -45.67 -25.59
C LYS A 34 -23.18 -45.07 -24.26
N ALA A 35 -24.42 -45.36 -23.86
CA ALA A 35 -24.96 -44.93 -22.56
C ALA A 35 -24.59 -45.88 -21.42
N SER A 36 -24.27 -47.15 -21.70
CA SER A 36 -24.06 -48.19 -20.68
C SER A 36 -22.61 -48.31 -20.19
N GLU A 37 -21.60 -47.93 -20.98
CA GLU A 37 -20.21 -47.84 -20.48
C GLU A 37 -19.96 -46.61 -19.59
N ASN A 38 -20.61 -45.47 -19.88
CA ASN A 38 -20.43 -44.24 -19.09
C ASN A 38 -21.06 -44.29 -17.68
N ILE A 39 -21.97 -45.23 -17.41
CA ILE A 39 -22.65 -45.36 -16.11
C ILE A 39 -21.79 -46.09 -15.06
N LYS A 40 -20.77 -46.86 -15.45
CA LYS A 40 -19.88 -47.55 -14.48
C LYS A 40 -18.82 -46.67 -13.82
N ASN A 41 -18.52 -45.50 -14.37
CA ASN A 41 -17.50 -44.57 -13.83
C ASN A 41 -18.08 -43.41 -12.99
N ILE A 42 -19.40 -43.37 -12.77
CA ILE A 42 -20.10 -42.30 -12.03
C ILE A 42 -20.71 -42.85 -10.73
N ASN A 43 -19.92 -43.64 -9.99
CA ASN A 43 -20.26 -44.12 -8.64
C ASN A 43 -19.20 -43.74 -7.58
N SER A 44 -18.33 -42.79 -7.91
CA SER A 44 -17.44 -42.14 -6.95
C SER A 44 -17.56 -40.62 -7.09
N LYS A 45 -17.97 -39.95 -5.99
CA LYS A 45 -18.15 -38.48 -5.83
C LYS A 45 -19.45 -37.87 -6.39
N ILE A 46 -20.55 -37.98 -5.65
CA ILE A 46 -21.61 -36.94 -5.58
C ILE A 46 -22.15 -36.89 -4.15
N SER A 47 -22.15 -35.71 -3.51
CA SER A 47 -23.19 -35.28 -2.56
C SER A 47 -23.09 -33.79 -2.19
N GLU A 48 -23.50 -32.91 -3.11
CA GLU A 48 -24.05 -31.58 -2.78
C GLU A 48 -25.36 -31.38 -3.58
N PRO A 49 -26.42 -30.78 -2.99
CA PRO A 49 -27.70 -30.62 -3.68
C PRO A 49 -27.92 -29.24 -4.31
N ILE A 50 -28.39 -29.32 -5.55
CA ILE A 50 -29.02 -28.34 -6.44
C ILE A 50 -30.05 -27.41 -5.75
N ASN A 51 -30.06 -26.11 -6.12
CA ASN A 51 -31.24 -25.44 -6.68
C ASN A 51 -30.96 -24.03 -7.22
N GLY A 52 -31.72 -23.61 -8.24
CA GLY A 52 -31.66 -22.27 -8.81
C GLY A 52 -33.01 -21.81 -9.36
N ALA A 53 -33.14 -20.50 -9.57
CA ALA A 53 -34.25 -19.88 -10.30
C ALA A 53 -33.75 -18.59 -10.99
N ALA A 54 -34.23 -18.32 -12.20
CA ALA A 54 -33.73 -17.23 -13.05
C ALA A 54 -34.79 -16.13 -13.24
N HIS A 55 -34.34 -14.87 -13.38
CA HIS A 55 -35.04 -13.88 -14.22
C HIS A 55 -34.09 -12.82 -14.78
N LYS A 56 -34.48 -12.22 -15.91
CA LYS A 56 -33.66 -11.42 -16.83
C LYS A 56 -33.53 -9.94 -16.43
N SER A 57 -32.38 -9.29 -16.67
CA SER A 57 -32.26 -8.15 -17.61
C SER A 57 -30.89 -7.44 -17.63
N ASN A 58 -30.49 -7.03 -18.84
CA ASN A 58 -29.62 -5.91 -19.28
C ASN A 58 -28.35 -5.47 -18.52
N MET A 59 -27.24 -5.52 -19.29
CA MET A 59 -26.07 -4.62 -19.35
C MET A 59 -25.78 -3.67 -18.16
N PHE A 60 -24.64 -3.85 -17.50
CA PHE A 60 -23.52 -2.89 -17.30
C PHE A 60 -22.52 -3.47 -16.25
N MET A 61 -21.29 -2.94 -16.22
CA MET A 61 -20.20 -3.20 -15.26
C MET A 61 -19.57 -4.62 -15.24
N ASN A 62 -18.36 -4.70 -15.80
CA ASN A 62 -17.42 -5.78 -15.52
C ASN A 62 -16.49 -5.34 -14.36
N GLN A 63 -17.00 -5.37 -13.13
CA GLN A 63 -16.18 -5.24 -11.91
C GLN A 63 -16.01 -6.63 -11.29
N MET A 64 -14.77 -7.11 -11.22
CA MET A 64 -14.45 -8.28 -10.39
C MET A 64 -14.60 -7.89 -8.93
N ALA A 65 -15.75 -8.24 -8.34
CA ALA A 65 -15.92 -8.19 -6.90
C ALA A 65 -14.94 -9.18 -6.25
N GLN A 66 -13.98 -8.67 -5.49
CA GLN A 66 -13.21 -9.51 -4.58
C GLN A 66 -14.16 -10.00 -3.48
N THR A 67 -14.65 -11.23 -3.63
CA THR A 67 -15.38 -11.93 -2.58
C THR A 67 -14.43 -12.19 -1.42
N ASN A 68 -14.51 -11.37 -0.39
CA ASN A 68 -13.96 -11.66 0.93
C ASN A 68 -14.75 -12.84 1.54
N ASN A 69 -14.50 -14.05 1.06
CA ASN A 69 -14.82 -15.25 1.81
C ASN A 69 -13.80 -15.35 2.95
N PRO A 70 -14.20 -15.22 4.22
CA PRO A 70 -13.32 -15.57 5.32
C PRO A 70 -13.12 -17.09 5.28
N ALA A 71 -11.98 -17.52 4.76
CA ALA A 71 -11.49 -18.90 4.92
C ALA A 71 -11.00 -19.10 6.37
N VAL A 72 -11.90 -18.87 7.33
CA VAL A 72 -11.73 -19.23 8.72
C VAL A 72 -12.12 -20.70 8.83
N ILE A 73 -11.12 -21.56 9.03
CA ILE A 73 -11.37 -22.90 9.54
C ILE A 73 -11.95 -22.72 10.95
N GLU A 74 -13.20 -23.15 11.15
CA GLU A 74 -13.92 -22.99 12.43
C GLU A 74 -13.42 -23.97 13.51
N GLU A 75 -12.20 -23.74 14.01
CA GLU A 75 -11.83 -24.09 15.37
C GLU A 75 -11.56 -22.80 16.16
N LYS A 76 -12.54 -22.36 16.95
CA LYS A 76 -12.48 -21.09 17.70
C LYS A 76 -11.51 -21.18 18.89
N VAL A 77 -10.21 -21.04 18.62
CA VAL A 77 -9.17 -20.83 19.64
C VAL A 77 -9.51 -19.63 20.56
N TRP A 78 -10.26 -18.65 20.03
CA TRP A 78 -10.71 -17.45 20.76
C TRP A 78 -11.70 -17.70 21.91
N ALA A 79 -12.34 -18.87 22.00
CA ALA A 79 -13.38 -19.12 23.02
C ALA A 79 -12.83 -19.28 24.45
N ASN A 80 -11.54 -19.60 24.60
CA ASN A 80 -10.88 -19.90 25.88
C ASN A 80 -9.82 -18.86 26.27
N GLN A 81 -9.87 -17.64 25.73
CA GLN A 81 -8.93 -16.58 26.12
C GLN A 81 -9.20 -16.11 27.56
N PRO A 82 -8.16 -15.72 28.32
CA PRO A 82 -8.34 -15.23 29.68
C PRO A 82 -9.14 -13.92 29.69
N THR A 83 -10.03 -13.80 30.65
CA THR A 83 -10.71 -12.57 31.02
C THR A 83 -10.53 -12.39 32.52
N SER A 84 -10.15 -11.20 32.96
CA SER A 84 -10.27 -10.86 34.38
C SER A 84 -11.73 -11.00 34.82
N LYS A 85 -11.90 -11.20 36.12
CA LYS A 85 -13.22 -11.26 36.75
C LYS A 85 -13.12 -10.90 38.22
N ILE A 86 -14.22 -10.41 38.77
CA ILE A 86 -14.39 -10.33 40.21
C ILE A 86 -14.97 -11.66 40.69
N HIS A 87 -14.19 -12.40 41.46
CA HIS A 87 -14.64 -13.63 42.07
C HIS A 87 -15.74 -13.28 43.08
N ASN A 88 -16.89 -13.96 42.98
CA ASN A 88 -18.09 -13.68 43.77
C ASN A 88 -18.56 -12.20 43.76
N ALA A 89 -18.56 -11.54 42.59
CA ALA A 89 -18.97 -10.14 42.44
C ALA A 89 -20.33 -9.77 43.09
N LEU A 90 -21.31 -10.69 43.09
CA LEU A 90 -22.61 -10.50 43.73
C LEU A 90 -22.50 -10.26 45.24
N ALA A 91 -21.46 -10.81 45.88
CA ALA A 91 -21.20 -10.62 47.30
C ALA A 91 -20.72 -9.19 47.65
N ILE A 92 -20.34 -8.34 46.69
CA ILE A 92 -20.06 -6.92 46.96
C ILE A 92 -21.29 -6.24 47.55
N ALA A 93 -22.45 -6.41 46.92
CA ALA A 93 -23.70 -5.77 47.35
C ALA A 93 -24.22 -6.33 48.68
N THR A 94 -24.11 -7.66 48.91
CA THR A 94 -24.55 -8.27 50.18
C THR A 94 -23.56 -8.03 51.33
N SER A 95 -22.30 -7.73 51.03
CA SER A 95 -21.30 -7.35 52.04
C SER A 95 -21.45 -5.90 52.51
N GLN A 96 -22.09 -5.02 51.75
CA GLN A 96 -22.17 -3.59 52.09
C GLN A 96 -22.98 -3.37 53.39
N VAL A 97 -22.36 -2.74 54.39
CA VAL A 97 -23.02 -2.35 55.64
C VAL A 97 -23.11 -0.82 55.69
N LEU A 98 -24.32 -0.29 55.80
CA LEU A 98 -24.58 1.15 55.84
C LEU A 98 -23.83 1.81 57.02
N GLY A 99 -22.98 2.78 56.71
CA GLY A 99 -22.22 3.56 57.68
C GLY A 99 -20.95 2.88 58.22
N ILE A 100 -20.58 1.69 57.75
CA ILE A 100 -19.36 0.99 58.17
C ILE A 100 -18.47 0.69 56.97
N ASN A 101 -17.29 1.31 56.94
CA ASN A 101 -16.23 0.95 56.00
C ASN A 101 -15.60 -0.37 56.47
N ARG A 102 -15.72 -1.42 55.67
CA ARG A 102 -15.09 -2.71 55.97
C ARG A 102 -13.57 -2.63 55.86
N VAL A 103 -12.91 -3.44 56.68
CA VAL A 103 -11.47 -3.62 56.65
C VAL A 103 -11.10 -4.55 55.49
N VAL A 104 -10.19 -4.10 54.64
CA VAL A 104 -9.66 -4.85 53.49
C VAL A 104 -8.49 -5.70 53.95
N LYS A 105 -8.43 -6.95 53.46
CA LYS A 105 -7.26 -7.83 53.54
C LYS A 105 -6.62 -7.87 52.16
N LEU A 106 -5.29 -7.75 52.11
CA LEU A 106 -4.50 -8.01 50.91
C LEU A 106 -3.70 -9.30 51.11
N ASP A 107 -3.89 -10.27 50.24
CA ASP A 107 -3.00 -11.44 50.16
C ASP A 107 -1.91 -11.12 49.13
N LEU A 108 -0.67 -10.95 49.62
CA LEU A 108 0.50 -10.57 48.81
C LEU A 108 1.33 -11.81 48.50
N ILE A 109 1.50 -12.15 47.22
CA ILE A 109 2.21 -13.34 46.76
C ILE A 109 3.28 -12.93 45.74
N ILE A 110 4.55 -13.19 46.04
CA ILE A 110 5.69 -12.91 45.15
C ILE A 110 6.30 -14.24 44.70
N GLU A 111 6.13 -14.59 43.42
CA GLU A 111 6.58 -15.87 42.83
C GLU A 111 6.20 -17.12 43.65
N GLY A 112 5.07 -17.06 44.36
CA GLY A 112 4.56 -18.14 45.23
C GLY A 112 4.94 -18.01 46.72
N LYS A 113 5.85 -17.11 47.12
CA LYS A 113 6.10 -16.78 48.53
C LYS A 113 5.04 -15.78 49.02
N GLU A 114 4.26 -16.17 50.03
CA GLU A 114 3.27 -15.31 50.69
C GLU A 114 3.96 -14.31 51.64
N ILE A 115 3.63 -13.02 51.52
CA ILE A 115 4.12 -11.96 52.40
C ILE A 115 3.03 -11.66 53.45
N LYS A 116 3.23 -12.17 54.66
CA LYS A 116 2.22 -12.21 55.73
C LYS A 116 1.77 -10.84 56.25
N HIS A 117 2.67 -9.85 56.20
CA HIS A 117 2.47 -8.54 56.80
C HIS A 117 3.03 -7.44 55.89
N PHE A 118 2.34 -6.30 55.83
CA PHE A 118 2.82 -5.08 55.17
C PHE A 118 2.43 -3.87 56.03
N LYS A 119 3.18 -2.77 55.90
CA LYS A 119 2.88 -1.49 56.57
C LYS A 119 1.92 -0.63 55.76
N HIS A 120 2.11 -0.61 54.45
CA HIS A 120 1.35 0.20 53.51
C HIS A 120 1.40 -0.42 52.11
N PHE A 121 0.30 -0.31 51.37
CA PHE A 121 0.22 -0.68 49.96
C PHE A 121 -0.47 0.44 49.19
N LYS A 122 0.10 0.79 48.03
CA LYS A 122 -0.49 1.72 47.08
C LYS A 122 -0.43 1.13 45.67
N LEU A 123 -1.51 1.30 44.90
CA LEU A 123 -1.62 0.89 43.51
C LEU A 123 -2.36 1.96 42.71
N ASN A 124 -1.71 2.52 41.69
CA ASN A 124 -2.29 3.41 40.70
C ASN A 124 -2.53 2.61 39.41
N GLN A 125 -3.78 2.53 38.94
CA GLN A 125 -4.16 1.86 37.69
C GLN A 125 -4.70 2.89 36.69
N SER A 126 -4.40 2.71 35.41
CA SER A 126 -4.81 3.61 34.33
C SER A 126 -4.96 2.83 33.02
N ALA A 127 -6.03 3.10 32.26
CA ALA A 127 -6.21 2.53 30.93
C ALA A 127 -5.23 3.10 29.89
N ILE A 128 -4.56 4.22 30.20
CA ILE A 128 -3.72 4.99 29.28
C ILE A 128 -2.22 4.74 29.53
N LYS A 129 -1.84 4.43 30.78
CA LYS A 129 -0.46 4.35 31.26
C LYS A 129 -0.20 2.99 31.91
N HIS A 130 1.08 2.67 32.13
CA HIS A 130 1.44 1.57 33.03
C HIS A 130 0.82 1.79 34.41
N HIS A 131 0.36 0.72 35.04
CA HIS A 131 -0.04 0.74 36.44
C HIS A 131 1.24 0.82 37.28
N GLU A 132 1.19 1.48 38.42
CA GLU A 132 2.31 1.64 39.35
C GLU A 132 1.89 1.11 40.71
N PHE A 133 2.75 0.37 41.40
CA PHE A 133 2.48 -0.05 42.78
C PHE A 133 3.69 0.14 43.68
N SER A 134 3.42 0.30 44.98
CA SER A 134 4.42 0.24 46.03
C SER A 134 3.91 -0.52 47.26
N ILE A 135 4.76 -1.38 47.81
CA ILE A 135 4.53 -2.11 49.05
C ILE A 135 5.62 -1.69 50.04
N THR A 136 5.24 -1.18 51.20
CA THR A 136 6.16 -0.93 52.32
C THR A 136 6.06 -2.08 53.32
N LEU A 137 7.16 -2.77 53.59
CA LEU A 137 7.28 -3.85 54.58
C LEU A 137 8.09 -3.38 55.80
N ALA A 138 7.92 -4.04 56.94
CA ALA A 138 8.83 -3.89 58.07
C ALA A 138 10.16 -4.63 57.80
N HIS A 139 11.27 -4.15 58.37
CA HIS A 139 12.61 -4.73 58.22
C HIS A 139 12.70 -6.25 58.48
N ASP A 140 11.85 -6.77 59.36
CA ASP A 140 11.78 -8.14 59.88
C ASP A 140 10.72 -9.01 59.17
N THR A 141 10.03 -8.47 58.16
CA THR A 141 8.88 -9.13 57.51
C THR A 141 9.26 -10.41 56.77
N LEU A 142 10.49 -10.51 56.26
CA LEU A 142 10.90 -11.61 55.38
C LEU A 142 11.38 -12.85 56.14
N GLY A 143 11.80 -12.68 57.40
CA GLY A 143 12.26 -13.73 58.30
C GLY A 143 13.43 -13.24 59.15
N SER A 144 14.52 -12.82 58.50
CA SER A 144 15.60 -12.03 59.10
C SER A 144 15.30 -10.53 59.06
N ALA A 145 15.99 -9.78 59.93
CA ALA A 145 15.97 -8.32 59.89
C ALA A 145 16.85 -7.81 58.74
N GLU A 146 16.22 -7.40 57.65
CA GLU A 146 16.85 -6.77 56.49
C GLU A 146 17.42 -5.40 56.84
N ASN A 147 18.51 -5.03 56.17
CA ASN A 147 19.17 -3.74 56.29
C ASN A 147 19.46 -3.18 54.88
N HIS A 148 20.40 -2.23 54.76
CA HIS A 148 20.78 -1.64 53.47
C HIS A 148 21.38 -2.62 52.43
N ASN A 149 21.74 -3.85 52.84
CA ASN A 149 22.18 -4.92 51.94
C ASN A 149 21.04 -5.62 51.19
N LEU A 150 19.79 -5.55 51.70
CA LEU A 150 18.59 -6.15 51.08
C LEU A 150 18.76 -7.65 50.71
N GLU A 151 19.38 -8.45 51.59
CA GLU A 151 19.85 -9.80 51.30
C GLU A 151 18.75 -10.78 50.86
N GLU A 152 17.60 -10.79 51.54
CA GLU A 152 16.40 -11.50 51.08
C GLU A 152 15.63 -10.71 50.02
N ALA A 153 15.45 -9.39 50.22
CA ALA A 153 14.54 -8.58 49.42
C ALA A 153 14.96 -8.47 47.94
N GLN A 154 16.26 -8.45 47.65
CA GLN A 154 16.79 -8.41 46.27
C GLN A 154 16.30 -9.58 45.40
N ASN A 155 15.96 -10.73 46.00
CA ASN A 155 15.45 -11.90 45.28
C ASN A 155 14.06 -11.68 44.66
N PHE A 156 13.36 -10.62 45.09
CA PHE A 156 12.07 -10.21 44.53
C PHE A 156 12.19 -9.30 43.30
N LEU A 157 13.37 -8.80 42.97
CA LEU A 157 13.58 -7.96 41.80
C LEU A 157 13.30 -8.75 40.51
N GLY A 158 12.50 -8.18 39.61
CA GLY A 158 12.04 -8.82 38.37
C GLY A 158 10.99 -9.93 38.56
N LYS A 159 10.46 -10.12 39.78
CA LYS A 159 9.50 -11.20 40.07
C LYS A 159 8.05 -10.76 39.87
N ARG A 160 7.20 -11.75 39.58
CA ARG A 160 5.74 -11.60 39.46
C ARG A 160 5.12 -11.43 40.84
N LEU A 161 4.48 -10.29 41.05
CA LEU A 161 3.62 -10.02 42.20
C LEU A 161 2.17 -10.41 41.86
N THR A 162 1.45 -10.94 42.85
CA THR A 162 -0.02 -11.01 42.85
C THR A 162 -0.53 -10.44 44.16
N VAL A 163 -1.49 -9.53 44.07
CA VAL A 163 -2.20 -8.90 45.19
C VAL A 163 -3.66 -9.32 45.08
N ILE A 164 -4.20 -9.98 46.09
CA ILE A 164 -5.62 -10.35 46.12
C ILE A 164 -6.34 -9.46 47.13
N PHE A 165 -7.24 -8.62 46.64
CA PHE A 165 -8.11 -7.77 47.45
C PHE A 165 -9.30 -8.59 47.96
N LYS A 166 -9.54 -8.56 49.28
CA LYS A 166 -10.65 -9.26 49.96
C LYS A 166 -11.20 -8.42 51.12
N TYR A 167 -12.42 -8.69 51.59
CA TYR A 167 -12.85 -8.19 52.90
C TYR A 167 -12.36 -9.11 54.02
N LYS A 168 -11.87 -8.54 55.12
CA LYS A 168 -11.24 -9.29 56.23
C LYS A 168 -12.22 -10.14 57.04
N ASP A 169 -13.49 -9.79 57.03
CA ASP A 169 -14.55 -10.33 57.88
C ASP A 169 -15.68 -11.02 57.11
N VAL A 170 -15.51 -11.26 55.80
CA VAL A 170 -16.46 -11.98 54.95
C VAL A 170 -15.81 -13.27 54.44
N ILE A 171 -16.27 -14.40 54.96
CA ILE A 171 -15.91 -15.74 54.45
C ILE A 171 -16.56 -15.91 53.08
N ASP A 172 -15.81 -16.44 52.10
CA ASP A 172 -16.20 -16.55 50.68
C ASP A 172 -16.68 -15.22 50.07
N GLY A 173 -16.10 -14.11 50.53
CA GLY A 173 -16.40 -12.76 50.04
C GLY A 173 -15.95 -12.49 48.59
N PRO A 174 -16.21 -11.28 48.07
CA PRO A 174 -15.73 -10.87 46.77
C PRO A 174 -14.19 -10.76 46.75
N GLU A 175 -13.55 -11.23 45.68
CA GLU A 175 -12.10 -11.16 45.49
C GLU A 175 -11.73 -10.58 44.11
N ARG A 176 -10.69 -9.73 44.06
CA ARG A 176 -10.09 -9.20 42.83
C ARG A 176 -8.57 -9.35 42.89
N ASN A 177 -7.97 -9.82 41.81
CA ASN A 177 -6.52 -9.90 41.66
C ASN A 177 -5.96 -8.64 40.99
N PHE A 178 -4.77 -8.23 41.42
CA PHE A 178 -3.85 -7.42 40.64
C PHE A 178 -2.55 -8.20 40.43
N VAL A 179 -2.03 -8.21 39.20
CA VAL A 179 -0.77 -8.84 38.81
C VAL A 179 0.19 -7.76 38.31
N GLY A 180 1.41 -7.78 38.82
CA GLY A 180 2.46 -6.82 38.45
C GLY A 180 3.84 -7.46 38.43
N VAL A 181 4.84 -6.66 38.05
CA VAL A 181 6.26 -7.02 38.10
C VAL A 181 7.00 -6.02 39.00
N ILE A 182 7.78 -6.54 39.95
CA ILE A 182 8.61 -5.73 40.84
C ILE A 182 9.84 -5.26 40.04
N THR A 183 9.99 -3.96 39.85
CA THR A 183 11.12 -3.37 39.10
C THR A 183 12.13 -2.65 39.99
N GLU A 184 11.79 -2.43 41.25
CA GLU A 184 12.64 -1.76 42.24
C GLU A 184 12.48 -2.40 43.62
N VAL A 185 13.60 -2.55 44.31
CA VAL A 185 13.67 -2.99 45.70
C VAL A 185 14.58 -2.01 46.43
N GLY A 186 14.08 -1.37 47.48
CA GLY A 186 14.79 -0.33 48.22
C GLY A 186 14.71 -0.50 49.73
N PHE A 187 15.66 0.12 50.44
CA PHE A 187 15.65 0.26 51.90
C PHE A 187 15.40 1.73 52.25
N SER A 188 14.38 1.99 53.07
CA SER A 188 14.03 3.34 53.53
C SER A 188 14.07 3.42 55.05
N GLN A 189 14.85 4.36 55.59
CA GLN A 189 15.00 4.56 57.02
C GLN A 189 14.83 6.04 57.37
N GLU A 190 13.93 6.33 58.30
CA GLU A 190 13.59 7.69 58.72
C GLU A 190 13.67 7.83 60.23
N LYS A 191 14.19 8.96 60.72
CA LYS A 191 14.03 9.43 62.13
C LYS A 191 14.40 8.38 63.19
N GLY A 192 15.41 7.55 62.92
CA GLY A 192 15.86 6.49 63.83
C GLY A 192 14.98 5.24 63.88
N SER A 193 14.09 5.04 62.90
CA SER A 193 13.32 3.79 62.76
C SER A 193 14.26 2.61 62.44
N LEU A 194 13.75 1.38 62.64
CA LEU A 194 14.47 0.15 62.29
C LEU A 194 14.56 -0.11 60.77
N GLY A 195 14.08 0.83 59.95
CA GLY A 195 14.00 0.70 58.49
C GLY A 195 12.71 0.06 57.99
N ASN A 196 12.51 0.21 56.68
CA ASN A 196 11.44 -0.37 55.88
C ASN A 196 12.05 -0.93 54.60
N ILE A 197 11.50 -2.03 54.12
CA ILE A 197 11.77 -2.52 52.76
C ILE A 197 10.67 -1.92 51.88
N VAL A 198 11.03 -1.34 50.74
CA VAL A 198 10.08 -0.81 49.75
C VAL A 198 10.20 -1.65 48.49
N LEU A 199 9.10 -2.26 48.06
CA LEU A 199 9.01 -2.98 46.80
C LEU A 199 8.14 -2.15 45.86
N SER A 200 8.73 -1.66 44.76
CA SER A 200 8.08 -0.81 43.77
C SER A 200 8.03 -1.53 42.42
N GLY A 201 7.01 -1.27 41.62
CA GLY A 201 6.89 -1.91 40.33
C GLY A 201 5.71 -1.44 39.51
N PHE A 202 5.52 -2.11 38.38
CA PHE A 202 4.53 -1.73 37.38
C PHE A 202 3.64 -2.89 36.93
N SER A 203 2.61 -2.59 36.14
CA SER A 203 1.93 -3.61 35.33
C SER A 203 2.88 -4.32 34.37
N PRO A 204 2.59 -5.57 33.93
CA PRO A 204 3.44 -6.31 32.99
C PRO A 204 3.67 -5.58 31.66
N THR A 205 2.82 -4.61 31.30
CA THR A 205 3.02 -3.74 30.14
C THR A 205 4.33 -2.95 30.16
N ILE A 206 4.99 -2.74 31.31
CA ILE A 206 6.33 -2.13 31.36
C ILE A 206 7.38 -2.99 30.65
N LEU A 207 7.19 -4.32 30.61
CA LEU A 207 8.09 -5.25 29.92
C LEU A 207 7.96 -5.12 28.40
N LEU A 208 6.81 -4.61 27.92
CA LEU A 208 6.59 -4.26 26.52
C LEU A 208 7.19 -2.89 26.18
N ASP A 209 7.40 -2.01 27.16
CA ASP A 209 7.94 -0.65 26.98
C ASP A 209 9.43 -0.54 27.37
N ALA A 210 10.18 -1.64 27.19
CA ALA A 210 11.57 -1.74 27.64
C ALA A 210 12.58 -1.10 26.68
N ALA A 211 12.81 -1.72 25.52
CA ALA A 211 13.75 -1.25 24.50
C ALA A 211 13.04 -1.07 23.15
N PRO A 212 13.53 -0.21 22.24
CA PRO A 212 13.06 -0.16 20.87
C PRO A 212 13.46 -1.41 20.06
N HIS A 213 12.56 -1.90 19.21
CA HIS A 213 12.83 -3.00 18.27
C HIS A 213 12.61 -2.55 16.82
N ILE A 214 13.21 -3.29 15.88
CA ILE A 214 12.88 -3.20 14.45
C ILE A 214 12.47 -4.60 13.97
N GLN A 215 11.23 -4.73 13.50
CA GLN A 215 10.70 -5.96 12.91
C GLN A 215 9.52 -5.69 11.96
N SER A 216 9.06 -6.74 11.27
CA SER A 216 8.01 -6.65 10.25
C SER A 216 7.09 -7.86 10.28
N PHE A 217 5.83 -7.63 9.90
CA PHE A 217 4.80 -8.66 9.83
C PHE A 217 4.09 -8.62 8.48
N GLY A 218 3.86 -9.81 7.90
CA GLY A 218 3.22 -9.98 6.60
C GLY A 218 4.21 -9.86 5.43
N GLY A 219 3.90 -8.99 4.47
CA GLY A 219 4.76 -8.72 3.32
C GLY A 219 4.55 -9.71 2.19
N ALA A 220 5.19 -10.88 2.27
CA ALA A 220 5.05 -11.94 1.26
C ALA A 220 3.62 -12.47 1.15
N GLN A 221 2.91 -12.54 2.28
CA GLN A 221 1.48 -12.84 2.39
C GLN A 221 0.84 -11.91 3.44
N PRO A 222 -0.46 -11.58 3.34
CA PRO A 222 -1.17 -10.86 4.40
C PRO A 222 -1.22 -11.67 5.69
N ILE A 223 -1.16 -10.99 6.83
CA ILE A 223 -1.20 -11.57 8.18
C ILE A 223 -2.36 -10.95 8.98
N SER A 224 -3.02 -11.71 9.86
CA SER A 224 -4.10 -11.17 10.67
C SER A 224 -3.58 -10.26 11.79
N LEU A 225 -4.27 -9.17 12.09
CA LEU A 225 -3.88 -8.26 13.17
C LEU A 225 -3.85 -8.98 14.54
N ASN A 226 -4.72 -9.97 14.72
CA ASN A 226 -4.69 -10.89 15.86
C ASN A 226 -3.36 -11.65 15.98
N SER A 227 -2.79 -12.14 14.88
CA SER A 227 -1.51 -12.85 14.89
C SER A 227 -0.34 -11.91 15.20
N ILE A 228 -0.37 -10.69 14.67
CA ILE A 228 0.63 -9.65 14.97
C ILE A 228 0.64 -9.35 16.47
N ALA A 229 -0.51 -8.93 17.02
CA ALA A 229 -0.59 -8.52 18.42
C ALA A 229 -0.26 -9.68 19.38
N HIS A 230 -0.72 -10.90 19.08
CA HIS A 230 -0.36 -12.08 19.87
C HIS A 230 1.15 -12.39 19.80
N HIS A 231 1.80 -12.21 18.65
CA HIS A 231 3.25 -12.41 18.52
C HIS A 231 4.01 -11.41 19.39
N VAL A 232 3.76 -10.11 19.19
CA VAL A 232 4.46 -9.02 19.88
C VAL A 232 4.25 -9.05 21.40
N ILE A 233 3.02 -9.33 21.87
CA ILE A 233 2.76 -9.44 23.32
C ILE A 233 3.52 -10.63 23.92
N LYS A 234 3.56 -11.78 23.22
CA LYS A 234 4.27 -12.98 23.67
C LYS A 234 5.79 -12.83 23.62
N GLU A 235 6.31 -12.08 22.66
CA GLU A 235 7.74 -11.75 22.58
C GLU A 235 8.17 -10.93 23.81
N GLY A 236 7.51 -9.81 24.09
CA GLY A 236 7.92 -8.91 25.17
C GLY A 236 7.52 -9.34 26.59
N LEU A 237 6.40 -10.07 26.79
CA LEU A 237 6.06 -10.64 28.11
C LEU A 237 6.79 -11.96 28.40
N GLY A 238 7.39 -12.57 27.39
CA GLY A 238 8.02 -13.89 27.46
C GLY A 238 7.00 -15.05 27.54
N GLY A 239 7.37 -16.11 28.27
CA GLY A 239 6.49 -17.26 28.47
C GLY A 239 5.20 -16.94 29.25
N ASN A 240 4.37 -17.95 29.50
CA ASN A 240 3.02 -17.83 30.09
C ASN A 240 2.98 -17.40 31.58
N LYS A 241 3.68 -16.31 31.95
CA LYS A 241 3.69 -15.72 33.30
C LYS A 241 2.59 -14.66 33.50
N PHE A 242 2.14 -14.04 32.41
CA PHE A 242 1.19 -12.94 32.42
C PHE A 242 0.12 -13.19 31.36
N ASP A 243 -1.14 -12.93 31.73
CA ASP A 243 -2.29 -13.24 30.87
C ASP A 243 -2.61 -12.09 29.92
N PHE A 244 -2.99 -12.43 28.70
CA PHE A 244 -3.37 -11.46 27.68
C PHE A 244 -4.46 -12.03 26.75
N ARG A 245 -5.26 -11.11 26.18
CA ARG A 245 -6.43 -11.38 25.35
C ARG A 245 -6.29 -10.61 24.03
N VAL A 246 -6.48 -11.29 22.90
CA VAL A 246 -6.34 -10.71 21.56
C VAL A 246 -7.57 -11.06 20.71
N ASP A 247 -8.40 -10.07 20.47
CA ASP A 247 -9.67 -10.19 19.74
C ASP A 247 -9.93 -8.94 18.88
N ALA A 248 -9.04 -8.67 17.93
CA ALA A 248 -9.13 -7.55 17.00
C ALA A 248 -10.38 -7.66 16.10
N GLN A 249 -11.03 -6.53 15.85
CA GLN A 249 -12.12 -6.39 14.86
C GLN A 249 -11.59 -6.37 13.43
N TYR A 250 -10.43 -5.76 13.22
CA TYR A 250 -9.78 -5.64 11.92
C TYR A 250 -9.20 -6.99 11.47
N GLY A 251 -9.26 -7.24 10.16
CA GLY A 251 -8.86 -8.50 9.54
C GLY A 251 -7.35 -8.60 9.28
N ASN A 252 -7.00 -8.78 8.01
CA ASN A 252 -5.62 -8.97 7.58
C ASN A 252 -4.98 -7.66 7.14
N VAL A 253 -3.71 -7.49 7.50
CA VAL A 253 -2.84 -6.40 7.09
C VAL A 253 -1.86 -6.94 6.04
N SER A 254 -1.58 -6.17 4.98
CA SER A 254 -0.65 -6.59 3.92
C SER A 254 0.80 -6.57 4.39
N TYR A 255 1.20 -5.52 5.11
CA TYR A 255 2.51 -5.32 5.71
C TYR A 255 2.39 -4.33 6.86
N SER A 256 3.01 -4.62 8.00
CA SER A 256 3.22 -3.64 9.07
C SER A 256 4.60 -3.83 9.67
N SER A 257 5.25 -2.74 10.07
CA SER A 257 6.55 -2.78 10.71
C SER A 257 6.52 -2.04 12.04
N GLN A 258 7.10 -2.68 13.04
CA GLN A 258 7.57 -2.05 14.27
C GLN A 258 8.94 -1.46 13.93
N TYR A 259 9.09 -0.14 14.00
CA TYR A 259 10.32 0.53 13.56
C TYR A 259 10.83 1.51 14.61
N GLU A 260 11.97 1.18 15.23
CA GLU A 260 12.65 1.97 16.27
C GLU A 260 11.71 2.38 17.41
N GLU A 261 10.79 1.48 17.78
CA GLU A 261 9.78 1.71 18.81
C GLU A 261 9.64 0.48 19.71
N THR A 262 9.19 0.67 20.95
CA THR A 262 8.95 -0.42 21.91
C THR A 262 7.74 -1.26 21.49
N HIS A 263 7.61 -2.49 22.02
CA HIS A 263 6.44 -3.31 21.74
C HIS A 263 5.15 -2.64 22.23
N TYR A 264 5.20 -1.93 23.36
CA TYR A 264 4.08 -1.15 23.90
C TYR A 264 3.68 -0.01 22.95
N ASN A 265 4.66 0.77 22.47
CA ASN A 265 4.43 1.85 21.50
C ASN A 265 3.82 1.31 20.21
N TYR A 266 4.35 0.20 19.68
CA TYR A 266 3.83 -0.46 18.49
C TYR A 266 2.37 -0.89 18.66
N LEU A 267 2.05 -1.59 19.77
CA LEU A 267 0.70 -2.07 20.08
C LEU A 267 -0.28 -0.91 20.28
N ALA A 268 0.11 0.14 21.00
CA ALA A 268 -0.70 1.34 21.19
C ALA A 268 -0.97 2.06 19.85
N ARG A 269 0.08 2.22 19.02
CA ARG A 269 0.00 2.83 17.70
C ARG A 269 -0.94 2.07 16.78
N ILE A 270 -0.75 0.76 16.61
CA ILE A 270 -1.60 -0.04 15.69
C ILE A 270 -3.04 -0.18 16.23
N ALA A 271 -3.25 -0.18 17.55
CA ALA A 271 -4.59 -0.11 18.12
C ALA A 271 -5.29 1.22 17.78
N GLU A 272 -4.62 2.37 17.96
CA GLU A 272 -5.14 3.66 17.48
C GLU A 272 -5.45 3.59 15.98
N ALA A 273 -4.51 3.07 15.20
CA ALA A 273 -4.52 3.17 13.76
C ALA A 273 -5.63 2.32 13.11
N TYR A 274 -5.93 1.14 13.64
CA TYR A 274 -7.03 0.27 13.17
C TYR A 274 -8.35 0.42 13.95
N GLY A 275 -8.38 1.22 15.03
CA GLY A 275 -9.57 1.48 15.84
C GLY A 275 -9.82 0.46 16.97
N GLU A 276 -8.85 -0.40 17.25
CA GLU A 276 -8.89 -1.36 18.35
C GLU A 276 -8.68 -0.68 19.72
N GLN A 277 -9.02 -1.39 20.80
CA GLN A 277 -8.72 -0.98 22.16
C GLN A 277 -7.44 -1.67 22.65
N PHE A 278 -6.61 -0.97 23.43
CA PHE A 278 -5.41 -1.52 24.04
C PHE A 278 -5.28 -0.96 25.46
N PHE A 279 -5.40 -1.83 26.48
CA PHE A 279 -5.30 -1.44 27.89
C PHE A 279 -5.05 -2.66 28.80
N TYR A 280 -4.52 -2.44 30.00
CA TYR A 280 -4.37 -3.47 31.03
C TYR A 280 -5.46 -3.31 32.10
N ASP A 281 -6.15 -4.39 32.48
CA ASP A 281 -7.24 -4.32 33.46
C ASP A 281 -6.77 -4.54 34.92
N GLY A 282 -5.48 -4.79 35.11
CA GLY A 282 -4.87 -5.17 36.38
C GLY A 282 -4.49 -6.64 36.48
N GLU A 283 -5.01 -7.51 35.63
CA GLU A 283 -4.69 -8.95 35.58
C GLU A 283 -4.47 -9.45 34.14
N VAL A 284 -5.26 -8.96 33.18
CA VAL A 284 -5.18 -9.33 31.76
C VAL A 284 -4.90 -8.10 30.89
N LEU A 285 -3.98 -8.25 29.93
CA LEU A 285 -3.72 -7.26 28.89
C LEU A 285 -4.66 -7.48 27.69
N HIS A 286 -5.46 -6.48 27.32
CA HIS A 286 -6.41 -6.57 26.22
C HIS A 286 -5.90 -5.86 24.97
N PHE A 287 -6.02 -6.52 23.82
CA PHE A 287 -5.87 -5.93 22.50
C PHE A 287 -7.09 -6.32 21.63
N GLY A 288 -7.78 -5.33 21.05
CA GLY A 288 -8.93 -5.57 20.16
C GLY A 288 -10.24 -5.02 20.71
N LYS A 289 -11.32 -5.82 20.64
CA LYS A 289 -12.60 -5.52 21.28
C LYS A 289 -12.47 -5.42 22.80
N LEU A 290 -13.25 -4.52 23.40
CA LEU A 290 -13.50 -4.54 24.84
C LEU A 290 -13.91 -5.96 25.30
N PRO A 291 -13.44 -6.44 26.47
CA PRO A 291 -13.84 -7.72 27.01
C PRO A 291 -15.36 -7.76 27.31
N PRO A 292 -15.96 -8.96 27.43
CA PRO A 292 -17.35 -9.11 27.85
C PRO A 292 -17.62 -8.38 29.16
N ALA A 293 -18.65 -7.53 29.20
CA ALA A 293 -18.92 -6.70 30.37
C ALA A 293 -19.39 -7.54 31.57
N GLU A 294 -18.70 -7.40 32.71
CA GLU A 294 -19.16 -7.92 34.01
C GLU A 294 -20.44 -7.20 34.49
N GLN A 295 -21.08 -7.77 35.52
CA GLN A 295 -22.17 -7.12 36.23
C GLN A 295 -21.70 -5.78 36.84
N PRO A 296 -22.42 -4.65 36.64
CA PRO A 296 -21.97 -3.36 37.12
C PRO A 296 -21.86 -3.32 38.65
N ILE A 297 -20.77 -2.76 39.15
CA ILE A 297 -20.60 -2.50 40.58
C ILE A 297 -21.51 -1.34 40.98
N LYS A 298 -22.34 -1.53 42.01
CA LYS A 298 -23.21 -0.47 42.52
C LYS A 298 -22.41 0.52 43.38
N LEU A 299 -22.30 1.76 42.91
CA LEU A 299 -21.67 2.87 43.63
C LEU A 299 -22.76 3.84 44.11
N THR A 300 -22.77 4.16 45.39
CA THR A 300 -23.84 4.97 46.01
C THR A 300 -23.22 6.15 46.75
N TYR A 301 -23.50 7.36 46.26
CA TYR A 301 -23.01 8.60 46.86
C TYR A 301 -23.55 8.79 48.29
N GLY A 302 -22.65 9.09 49.23
CA GLY A 302 -22.93 9.12 50.66
C GLY A 302 -22.96 7.74 51.35
N SER A 303 -22.52 6.66 50.66
CA SER A 303 -22.34 5.34 51.29
C SER A 303 -21.06 4.63 50.83
N SER A 304 -20.97 4.22 49.56
CA SER A 304 -19.76 3.59 48.99
C SER A 304 -18.89 4.56 48.20
N VAL A 305 -19.37 5.78 47.99
CA VAL A 305 -18.64 6.93 47.42
C VAL A 305 -18.82 8.12 48.36
N SER A 306 -17.72 8.70 48.84
CA SER A 306 -17.69 9.88 49.74
C SER A 306 -17.78 11.17 48.94
N ASP A 307 -16.84 11.34 48.01
CA ASP A 307 -16.72 12.50 47.12
C ASP A 307 -17.10 12.13 45.68
N ILE A 308 -17.76 13.04 44.95
CA ILE A 308 -17.99 12.88 43.51
C ILE A 308 -17.89 14.22 42.76
N LYS A 309 -17.21 14.19 41.61
CA LYS A 309 -16.92 15.35 40.75
C LYS A 309 -17.27 14.96 39.32
N ILE A 310 -18.25 15.66 38.74
CA ILE A 310 -18.70 15.45 37.35
C ILE A 310 -18.17 16.60 36.49
N LYS A 311 -17.52 16.27 35.38
CA LYS A 311 -16.88 17.21 34.44
C LYS A 311 -17.46 16.97 33.03
N MET A 312 -17.93 18.03 32.39
CA MET A 312 -18.15 18.06 30.94
C MET A 312 -16.97 18.77 30.28
N LYS A 313 -16.46 18.24 29.16
CA LYS A 313 -15.38 18.84 28.36
C LYS A 313 -15.87 19.00 26.92
N ALA A 314 -15.67 20.17 26.34
CA ALA A 314 -15.76 20.34 24.89
C ALA A 314 -14.45 19.83 24.27
N GLN A 315 -14.53 18.92 23.28
CA GLN A 315 -13.37 18.29 22.65
C GLN A 315 -13.46 18.34 21.12
N HIS A 316 -12.34 18.17 20.42
CA HIS A 316 -12.37 18.02 18.96
C HIS A 316 -12.81 16.60 18.59
N VAL A 317 -14.07 16.45 18.15
CA VAL A 317 -14.71 15.15 17.84
C VAL A 317 -14.91 14.90 16.34
N ASN A 318 -14.31 15.71 15.46
CA ASN A 318 -14.53 15.66 14.00
C ASN A 318 -13.21 15.40 13.21
N PRO A 319 -12.51 14.28 13.43
CA PRO A 319 -11.36 13.90 12.61
C PRO A 319 -11.80 13.60 11.18
N SER A 320 -10.98 13.96 10.19
CA SER A 320 -11.20 13.63 8.79
C SER A 320 -9.93 13.02 8.21
N PHE A 321 -10.00 11.77 7.75
CA PHE A 321 -8.83 11.07 7.24
C PHE A 321 -8.89 10.85 5.72
N TYR A 322 -7.73 10.88 5.09
CA TYR A 322 -7.56 10.49 3.69
C TYR A 322 -6.36 9.55 3.48
N GLY A 323 -6.44 8.77 2.42
CA GLY A 323 -5.37 7.88 1.95
C GLY A 323 -5.32 7.82 0.43
N TYR A 324 -4.43 6.97 -0.09
CA TYR A 324 -4.27 6.75 -1.52
C TYR A 324 -3.86 5.30 -1.79
N ASN A 325 -4.70 4.56 -2.51
CA ASN A 325 -4.37 3.23 -3.00
C ASN A 325 -3.64 3.37 -4.34
N SER A 326 -2.32 3.19 -4.31
CA SER A 326 -1.49 3.30 -5.51
C SER A 326 -1.71 2.19 -6.53
N SER A 327 -2.16 1.01 -6.08
CA SER A 327 -2.42 -0.14 -6.96
C SER A 327 -3.69 0.01 -7.80
N LYS A 328 -4.64 0.83 -7.32
CA LYS A 328 -5.87 1.21 -8.04
C LYS A 328 -5.85 2.64 -8.61
N ASN A 329 -4.84 3.44 -8.26
CA ASN A 329 -4.80 4.89 -8.48
C ASN A 329 -6.04 5.62 -7.92
N GLU A 330 -6.39 5.31 -6.67
CA GLU A 330 -7.64 5.77 -6.05
C GLU A 330 -7.36 6.58 -4.78
N LYS A 331 -7.95 7.78 -4.67
CA LYS A 331 -7.94 8.55 -3.43
C LYS A 331 -9.01 7.99 -2.49
N LEU A 332 -8.60 7.61 -1.29
CA LEU A 332 -9.49 7.08 -0.26
C LEU A 332 -9.91 8.19 0.70
N THR A 333 -11.21 8.37 0.90
CA THR A 333 -11.82 9.35 1.82
C THR A 333 -13.15 8.82 2.34
N THR A 334 -13.53 9.25 3.54
CA THR A 334 -14.80 8.86 4.20
C THR A 334 -15.64 10.09 4.55
N GLY A 335 -16.93 9.87 4.84
CA GLY A 335 -17.79 10.87 5.46
C GLY A 335 -17.41 11.12 6.93
N SER A 336 -18.21 11.89 7.66
CA SER A 336 -18.00 12.11 9.10
C SER A 336 -18.41 10.88 9.93
N SER A 337 -17.56 10.51 10.90
CA SER A 337 -17.82 9.42 11.84
C SER A 337 -18.52 9.98 13.09
N LYS A 338 -19.84 9.78 13.22
CA LYS A 338 -20.59 10.16 14.44
C LYS A 338 -20.55 9.04 15.48
N ILE A 339 -20.24 9.40 16.72
CA ILE A 339 -20.32 8.50 17.88
C ILE A 339 -21.67 8.72 18.59
N THR A 340 -22.28 7.64 19.09
CA THR A 340 -23.55 7.71 19.81
C THR A 340 -23.30 7.55 21.31
N HIS A 341 -23.94 8.39 22.10
CA HIS A 341 -24.01 8.27 23.56
C HIS A 341 -25.47 8.11 23.99
N ALA A 342 -25.73 7.23 24.95
CA ALA A 342 -27.01 7.03 25.61
C ALA A 342 -27.16 7.90 26.87
N SER A 343 -26.05 8.22 27.56
CA SER A 343 -25.99 9.19 28.63
C SER A 343 -26.29 10.60 28.11
N ASP A 344 -27.38 11.21 28.56
CA ASP A 344 -27.82 12.54 28.12
C ASP A 344 -26.74 13.62 28.29
N ILE A 345 -25.94 13.54 29.37
CA ILE A 345 -24.86 14.50 29.64
C ILE A 345 -23.71 14.31 28.64
N ALA A 346 -23.30 13.06 28.39
CA ALA A 346 -22.24 12.76 27.42
C ALA A 346 -22.67 13.13 25.99
N LYS A 347 -23.89 12.76 25.60
CA LYS A 347 -24.53 13.17 24.35
C LYS A 347 -24.56 14.68 24.19
N ARG A 348 -24.94 15.42 25.24
CA ARG A 348 -24.99 16.88 25.20
C ARG A 348 -23.59 17.51 25.11
N ALA A 349 -22.60 16.98 25.81
CA ALA A 349 -21.21 17.42 25.69
C ALA A 349 -20.64 17.15 24.29
N TYR A 350 -21.01 16.02 23.66
CA TYR A 350 -20.67 15.71 22.27
C TYR A 350 -21.34 16.66 21.28
N GLU A 351 -22.64 16.93 21.41
CA GLU A 351 -23.36 17.92 20.58
C GLU A 351 -22.79 19.34 20.69
N ILE A 352 -22.33 19.73 21.89
CA ILE A 352 -21.65 21.02 22.11
C ILE A 352 -20.27 20.97 21.44
N SER A 353 -19.53 19.88 21.60
CA SER A 353 -18.22 19.66 20.96
C SER A 353 -18.28 19.81 19.42
N GLU A 354 -19.28 19.20 18.76
CA GLU A 354 -19.51 19.35 17.31
C GLU A 354 -19.78 20.82 16.90
N LYS A 355 -20.41 21.62 17.78
CA LYS A 355 -20.76 23.04 17.52
C LYS A 355 -19.64 24.01 17.87
N THR A 356 -18.81 23.68 18.85
CA THR A 356 -17.63 24.48 19.26
C THR A 356 -16.47 24.26 18.30
N PHE A 357 -16.21 23.01 17.88
CA PHE A 357 -15.07 22.64 17.04
C PHE A 357 -15.53 22.26 15.63
N THR A 358 -15.98 23.27 14.87
CA THR A 358 -16.58 23.09 13.54
C THR A 358 -15.61 22.68 12.45
N THR A 359 -14.32 23.04 12.57
CA THR A 359 -13.30 22.78 11.55
C THR A 359 -12.88 21.30 11.56
N PRO A 360 -13.05 20.54 10.45
CA PRO A 360 -12.58 19.16 10.38
C PRO A 360 -11.06 19.08 10.47
N SER A 361 -10.54 18.11 11.24
CA SER A 361 -9.09 17.88 11.32
C SER A 361 -8.65 16.95 10.19
N LEU A 362 -8.40 17.52 9.00
CA LEU A 362 -7.99 16.77 7.81
C LEU A 362 -6.54 16.31 7.92
N ARG A 363 -6.33 14.99 8.03
CA ARG A 363 -5.00 14.36 8.15
C ARG A 363 -4.86 13.16 7.21
N VAL A 364 -3.62 12.79 6.90
CA VAL A 364 -3.33 11.47 6.32
C VAL A 364 -3.70 10.42 7.37
N ALA A 365 -4.41 9.36 6.98
CA ALA A 365 -4.75 8.26 7.89
C ALA A 365 -3.45 7.63 8.47
N PRO A 366 -3.42 7.22 9.76
CA PRO A 366 -2.25 6.62 10.42
C PRO A 366 -1.97 5.16 10.00
N ILE A 367 -2.53 4.69 8.88
CA ILE A 367 -2.36 3.34 8.33
C ILE A 367 -2.05 3.39 6.83
N LYS A 368 -1.48 2.31 6.32
CA LYS A 368 -1.46 2.05 4.87
C LYS A 368 -2.81 1.51 4.39
N ALA A 369 -3.80 2.40 4.26
CA ALA A 369 -5.13 2.02 3.78
C ALA A 369 -5.10 1.46 2.35
N ALA A 370 -5.70 0.28 2.17
CA ALA A 370 -6.00 -0.34 0.89
C ALA A 370 -7.44 -0.06 0.43
N SER A 371 -8.34 0.28 1.36
CA SER A 371 -9.77 0.49 1.14
C SER A 371 -10.32 1.70 1.92
N PHE A 372 -11.52 2.16 1.54
CA PHE A 372 -12.24 3.18 2.31
C PHE A 372 -12.69 2.69 3.70
N MET A 373 -12.84 1.37 3.90
CA MET A 373 -13.21 0.80 5.20
C MET A 373 -12.08 0.96 6.22
N ASP A 374 -10.83 0.90 5.77
CA ASP A 374 -9.67 1.07 6.66
C ASP A 374 -9.60 2.53 7.16
N ILE A 375 -9.87 3.49 6.27
CA ILE A 375 -10.00 4.91 6.63
C ILE A 375 -11.14 5.11 7.64
N ASP A 376 -12.30 4.48 7.42
CA ASP A 376 -13.48 4.59 8.29
C ASP A 376 -13.22 4.00 9.67
N ALA A 377 -12.59 2.82 9.76
CA ALA A 377 -12.20 2.20 11.04
C ALA A 377 -11.24 3.10 11.83
N SER A 378 -10.20 3.62 11.18
CA SER A 378 -9.22 4.53 11.78
C SER A 378 -9.85 5.83 12.27
N GLN A 379 -10.73 6.42 11.46
CA GLN A 379 -11.43 7.68 11.77
C GLN A 379 -12.46 7.49 12.90
N LYS A 380 -13.23 6.39 12.88
CA LYS A 380 -14.16 6.01 13.95
C LYS A 380 -13.44 5.78 15.27
N GLY A 381 -12.30 5.10 15.26
CA GLY A 381 -11.49 4.89 16.46
C GLY A 381 -11.01 6.21 17.07
N THR A 382 -10.50 7.13 16.25
CA THR A 382 -10.05 8.45 16.71
C THR A 382 -11.21 9.29 17.24
N ALA A 383 -12.34 9.30 16.53
CA ALA A 383 -13.55 9.98 16.98
C ALA A 383 -14.08 9.37 18.29
N GLY A 384 -14.08 8.05 18.41
CA GLY A 384 -14.52 7.29 19.59
C GLY A 384 -13.71 7.60 20.85
N SER A 385 -12.38 7.59 20.75
CA SER A 385 -11.50 7.98 21.86
C SER A 385 -11.76 9.42 22.31
N ASN A 386 -11.85 10.38 21.38
CA ASN A 386 -12.11 11.77 21.73
C ASN A 386 -13.52 11.97 22.31
N ALA A 387 -14.51 11.26 21.77
CA ALA A 387 -15.89 11.24 22.25
C ALA A 387 -16.00 10.64 23.67
N SER A 388 -15.20 9.63 24.02
CA SER A 388 -15.20 9.04 25.36
C SER A 388 -14.84 10.07 26.46
N GLN A 389 -14.02 11.07 26.13
CA GLN A 389 -13.50 12.07 27.07
C GLN A 389 -14.35 13.34 27.23
N VAL A 390 -15.51 13.44 26.57
CA VAL A 390 -16.42 14.61 26.69
C VAL A 390 -17.14 14.66 28.04
N PHE A 391 -17.23 13.53 28.74
CA PHE A 391 -17.88 13.38 30.03
C PHE A 391 -17.03 12.51 30.94
N ILE A 392 -16.62 13.07 32.07
CA ILE A 392 -15.72 12.42 33.03
C ILE A 392 -16.31 12.58 34.43
N THR A 393 -16.41 11.47 35.16
CA THR A 393 -16.82 11.45 36.56
C THR A 393 -15.70 10.85 37.40
N SER A 394 -15.33 11.50 38.49
CA SER A 394 -14.30 11.01 39.41
C SER A 394 -14.75 11.12 40.86
N GLY A 395 -14.31 10.24 41.74
CA GLY A 395 -14.72 10.24 43.15
C GLY A 395 -13.80 9.45 44.07
N GLU A 396 -14.00 9.61 45.37
CA GLU A 396 -13.38 8.77 46.40
C GLU A 396 -14.38 7.66 46.80
N THR A 397 -13.89 6.44 46.99
CA THR A 397 -14.71 5.23 47.22
C THR A 397 -14.09 4.29 48.24
N THR A 398 -14.96 3.52 48.90
CA THR A 398 -14.60 2.48 49.87
C THR A 398 -14.68 1.07 49.29
N VAL A 399 -14.94 0.94 47.98
CA VAL A 399 -15.00 -0.36 47.27
C VAL A 399 -13.61 -0.71 46.69
N PRO A 400 -12.97 -1.82 47.11
CA PRO A 400 -11.61 -2.18 46.70
C PRO A 400 -11.52 -2.99 45.40
N PHE A 401 -12.63 -3.18 44.67
CA PHE A 401 -12.72 -4.07 43.50
C PHE A 401 -12.87 -3.35 42.15
N LEU A 402 -12.84 -2.01 42.14
CA LEU A 402 -12.84 -1.25 40.88
C LEU A 402 -11.50 -1.45 40.15
N TYR A 403 -11.51 -1.51 38.82
CA TYR A 403 -10.32 -1.61 37.99
C TYR A 403 -10.57 -1.02 36.58
N PRO A 404 -9.54 -0.59 35.81
CA PRO A 404 -9.74 -0.01 34.47
C PRO A 404 -10.49 -0.95 33.51
N GLY A 405 -11.52 -0.43 32.83
CA GLY A 405 -12.42 -1.20 31.97
C GLY A 405 -13.64 -1.81 32.70
N CYS A 406 -13.63 -1.92 34.04
CA CYS A 406 -14.82 -2.38 34.77
C CYS A 406 -15.96 -1.34 34.68
N THR A 407 -17.21 -1.79 34.78
CA THR A 407 -18.38 -0.90 34.77
C THR A 407 -19.03 -0.77 36.15
N ALA A 408 -19.57 0.40 36.44
CA ALA A 408 -20.25 0.71 37.69
C ALA A 408 -21.54 1.52 37.45
N ASP A 409 -22.61 1.15 38.12
CA ASP A 409 -23.84 1.93 38.14
C ASP A 409 -23.79 2.90 39.32
N VAL A 410 -23.80 4.21 39.01
CA VAL A 410 -23.78 5.26 40.04
C VAL A 410 -25.19 5.66 40.42
N GLU A 411 -25.46 5.62 41.72
CA GLU A 411 -26.65 6.19 42.34
C GLU A 411 -26.30 7.48 43.10
N MET A 412 -27.01 8.55 42.75
CA MET A 412 -26.93 9.85 43.41
C MET A 412 -28.08 10.02 44.38
N ARG A 413 -27.85 10.75 45.48
CA ARG A 413 -28.92 11.14 46.39
C ARG A 413 -29.85 12.15 45.71
N LYS A 414 -31.16 11.94 45.76
CA LYS A 414 -32.14 12.93 45.31
C LYS A 414 -32.09 14.15 46.24
N GLN A 415 -32.24 15.34 45.69
CA GLN A 415 -32.43 16.56 46.48
C GLN A 415 -33.61 16.38 47.46
N ASP A 416 -33.47 16.93 48.65
CA ASP A 416 -34.47 16.96 49.73
C ASP A 416 -35.00 15.60 50.24
N THR A 417 -34.34 14.48 49.93
CA THR A 417 -34.72 13.16 50.49
C THR A 417 -33.51 12.33 50.95
N ASN A 418 -33.80 11.22 51.66
CA ASN A 418 -32.81 10.19 51.98
C ASN A 418 -32.72 9.09 50.89
N GLN A 419 -33.48 9.22 49.79
CA GLN A 419 -33.48 8.24 48.71
C GLN A 419 -32.40 8.55 47.69
N THR A 420 -31.85 7.49 47.10
CA THR A 420 -31.01 7.59 45.91
C THR A 420 -31.82 7.34 44.63
N SER A 421 -31.25 7.74 43.49
CA SER A 421 -31.73 7.45 42.15
C SER A 421 -30.53 7.13 41.27
N TYR A 422 -30.72 6.18 40.34
CA TYR A 422 -29.76 5.92 39.28
C TYR A 422 -29.42 7.21 38.53
N PHE A 423 -28.13 7.45 38.34
CA PHE A 423 -27.60 8.61 37.64
C PHE A 423 -27.07 8.22 36.26
N THR A 424 -26.07 7.35 36.20
CA THR A 424 -25.50 6.86 34.94
C THR A 424 -24.63 5.62 35.15
N LYS A 425 -24.35 4.90 34.06
CA LYS A 425 -23.43 3.77 34.03
C LYS A 425 -22.06 4.25 33.56
N LEU A 426 -21.07 4.09 34.42
CA LEU A 426 -19.69 4.52 34.20
C LEU A 426 -18.79 3.33 33.84
N MET A 427 -17.70 3.60 33.12
CA MET A 427 -16.58 2.69 32.89
C MET A 427 -15.33 3.31 33.47
N MET A 428 -14.65 2.61 34.38
CA MET A 428 -13.46 3.12 35.04
C MET A 428 -12.30 3.26 34.04
N THR A 429 -11.60 4.38 34.08
CA THR A 429 -10.40 4.64 33.27
C THR A 429 -9.15 4.75 34.13
N GLU A 430 -9.27 5.28 35.35
CA GLU A 430 -8.19 5.27 36.34
C GLU A 430 -8.74 4.88 37.71
N VAL A 431 -7.97 4.12 38.48
CA VAL A 431 -8.31 3.73 39.87
C VAL A 431 -7.04 3.76 40.72
N THR A 432 -7.08 4.43 41.87
CA THR A 432 -6.03 4.38 42.89
C THR A 432 -6.55 3.63 44.10
N HIS A 433 -5.76 2.70 44.61
CA HIS A 433 -6.02 1.94 45.82
C HIS A 433 -4.93 2.24 46.85
N GLU A 434 -5.31 2.54 48.09
CA GLU A 434 -4.38 2.74 49.20
C GLU A 434 -4.87 1.96 50.41
N VAL A 435 -4.02 1.11 50.99
CA VAL A 435 -4.34 0.23 52.14
C VAL A 435 -3.25 0.30 53.20
N ASP A 436 -3.64 0.48 54.46
CA ASP A 436 -2.70 0.49 55.60
C ASP A 436 -2.56 -0.89 56.28
N ALA A 437 -1.61 -1.01 57.22
CA ALA A 437 -1.36 -2.22 58.01
C ALA A 437 -2.58 -2.74 58.81
N ARG A 438 -3.57 -1.89 59.09
CA ARG A 438 -4.80 -2.27 59.79
C ARG A 438 -5.87 -2.80 58.82
N GLY A 439 -5.74 -2.46 57.53
CA GLY A 439 -6.65 -2.76 56.45
C GLY A 439 -7.67 -1.65 56.18
N TYR A 440 -7.40 -0.41 56.63
CA TYR A 440 -8.18 0.74 56.18
C TYR A 440 -7.87 1.00 54.71
N TYR A 441 -8.92 1.08 53.89
CA TYR A 441 -8.83 1.31 52.46
C TYR A 441 -9.40 2.67 52.08
N THR A 442 -8.64 3.39 51.24
CA THR A 442 -9.09 4.57 50.50
C THR A 442 -8.91 4.29 49.01
N GLY A 443 -10.00 4.42 48.26
CA GLY A 443 -9.99 4.33 46.80
C GLY A 443 -10.27 5.68 46.15
N TYR A 444 -9.65 5.96 45.01
CA TYR A 444 -10.04 7.05 44.11
C TYR A 444 -10.29 6.46 42.72
N PHE A 445 -11.25 7.01 41.97
CA PHE A 445 -11.52 6.62 40.59
C PHE A 445 -11.73 7.82 39.67
N GLU A 446 -11.35 7.68 38.41
CA GLU A 446 -11.84 8.49 37.28
C GLU A 446 -12.44 7.57 36.22
N ALA A 447 -13.56 7.99 35.62
CA ALA A 447 -14.39 7.16 34.76
C ALA A 447 -15.12 7.96 33.67
N ILE A 448 -15.43 7.29 32.57
CA ILE A 448 -16.19 7.81 31.42
C ILE A 448 -17.60 7.21 31.37
N ALA A 449 -18.44 7.64 30.44
CA ALA A 449 -19.70 6.95 30.14
C ALA A 449 -19.43 5.59 29.47
N ALA A 450 -20.00 4.51 30.01
CA ALA A 450 -19.73 3.13 29.57
C ALA A 450 -20.36 2.74 28.22
N ASP A 451 -21.15 3.65 27.64
CA ASP A 451 -22.04 3.43 26.49
C ASP A 451 -21.39 3.71 25.13
N SER A 452 -20.28 4.45 25.11
CA SER A 452 -19.60 4.86 23.88
C SER A 452 -18.97 3.69 23.12
N GLY A 453 -18.61 2.60 23.83
CA GLY A 453 -17.88 1.45 23.28
C GLY A 453 -16.37 1.68 23.07
N TYR A 454 -15.84 2.82 23.53
CA TYR A 454 -14.42 3.18 23.42
C TYR A 454 -13.84 3.57 24.78
N ILE A 455 -12.56 3.25 24.98
CA ILE A 455 -11.76 3.72 26.12
C ILE A 455 -10.73 4.77 25.63
N PRO A 456 -10.29 5.72 26.48
CA PRO A 456 -9.17 6.60 26.15
C PRO A 456 -7.92 5.81 25.73
N ARG A 457 -7.30 6.25 24.64
CA ARG A 457 -6.12 5.60 24.06
C ARG A 457 -4.88 5.80 24.92
N PRO A 458 -3.99 4.78 25.02
CA PRO A 458 -2.63 4.97 25.51
C PRO A 458 -1.85 6.03 24.73
N VAL A 459 -0.88 6.64 25.41
CA VAL A 459 0.07 7.58 24.78
C VAL A 459 1.11 6.76 24.00
N PHE A 460 1.43 7.21 22.79
CA PHE A 460 2.48 6.63 21.95
C PHE A 460 3.08 7.70 21.03
N GLU A 461 4.30 7.45 20.56
CA GLU A 461 5.00 8.28 19.58
C GLU A 461 4.91 7.66 18.17
N ASN A 462 4.84 8.50 17.13
CA ASN A 462 4.78 8.00 15.76
C ASN A 462 6.21 7.74 15.25
N PRO A 463 6.58 6.48 14.91
CA PRO A 463 7.90 6.17 14.38
C PRO A 463 8.10 6.84 13.02
N ARG A 464 9.34 7.28 12.77
CA ARG A 464 9.73 7.97 11.54
C ARG A 464 10.80 7.15 10.82
N ALA A 465 10.37 6.39 9.82
CA ALA A 465 11.27 5.56 9.03
C ALA A 465 12.15 6.40 8.10
N GLU A 466 13.46 6.33 8.32
CA GLU A 466 14.49 6.93 7.47
C GLU A 466 14.78 6.05 6.24
N ALA A 467 15.49 6.60 5.25
CA ALA A 467 15.87 5.85 4.05
C ALA A 467 16.91 4.76 4.39
N GLN A 468 16.67 3.54 3.91
CA GLN A 468 17.42 2.33 4.27
C GLN A 468 17.86 1.56 3.03
N PHE A 469 18.90 0.72 3.18
CA PHE A 469 19.21 -0.29 2.17
C PHE A 469 18.31 -1.51 2.32
N ALA A 470 18.03 -2.14 1.19
CA ALA A 470 17.36 -3.43 1.12
C ALA A 470 17.85 -4.21 -0.10
N LYS A 471 17.71 -5.52 -0.06
CA LYS A 471 18.00 -6.43 -1.17
C LYS A 471 16.72 -6.83 -1.88
N VAL A 472 16.70 -6.80 -3.21
CA VAL A 472 15.54 -7.28 -3.99
C VAL A 472 15.44 -8.80 -3.92
N ILE A 473 14.30 -9.33 -3.49
CA ILE A 473 14.04 -10.78 -3.38
C ILE A 473 13.11 -11.28 -4.49
N ALA A 474 12.16 -10.47 -4.95
CA ALA A 474 11.30 -10.80 -6.09
C ALA A 474 10.94 -9.56 -6.93
N ASN A 475 10.89 -9.70 -8.25
CA ASN A 475 10.42 -8.66 -9.18
C ASN A 475 9.27 -9.11 -10.09
N ALA A 476 8.76 -10.33 -9.91
CA ALA A 476 7.60 -10.86 -10.60
C ALA A 476 6.29 -10.37 -9.96
N ASP A 477 5.94 -9.10 -10.16
CA ASP A 477 4.72 -8.46 -9.62
C ASP A 477 3.43 -9.14 -10.13
N PRO A 478 2.60 -9.76 -9.25
CA PRO A 478 1.35 -10.42 -9.63
C PRO A 478 0.31 -9.49 -10.29
N LEU A 479 0.41 -8.17 -10.07
CA LEU A 479 -0.48 -7.18 -10.69
C LEU A 479 0.14 -6.51 -11.92
N ASN A 480 1.38 -6.85 -12.27
CA ASN A 480 2.14 -6.28 -13.39
C ASN A 480 2.17 -4.73 -13.37
N GLN A 481 2.61 -4.16 -12.25
CA GLN A 481 2.69 -2.72 -11.98
C GLN A 481 4.13 -2.21 -11.78
N GLY A 482 5.15 -3.04 -12.10
CA GLY A 482 6.56 -2.68 -11.93
C GLY A 482 7.00 -2.58 -10.47
N ARG A 483 6.37 -3.34 -9.57
CA ARG A 483 6.71 -3.39 -8.14
C ARG A 483 7.73 -4.50 -7.86
N VAL A 484 8.45 -4.38 -6.76
CA VAL A 484 9.39 -5.40 -6.28
C VAL A 484 9.12 -5.74 -4.81
N GLN A 485 9.48 -6.94 -4.38
CA GLN A 485 9.63 -7.28 -2.96
C GLN A 485 11.10 -7.18 -2.58
N VAL A 486 11.37 -6.55 -1.44
CA VAL A 486 12.71 -6.39 -0.90
C VAL A 486 12.80 -7.02 0.49
N GLN A 487 14.02 -7.31 0.93
CA GLN A 487 14.35 -7.70 2.30
C GLN A 487 15.30 -6.63 2.84
N PHE A 488 14.90 -5.93 3.91
CA PHE A 488 15.77 -4.98 4.60
C PHE A 488 16.88 -5.70 5.36
N ASP A 489 17.99 -5.02 5.66
CA ASP A 489 19.16 -5.64 6.32
C ASP A 489 18.86 -6.19 7.73
N TRP A 490 17.78 -5.73 8.37
CA TRP A 490 17.28 -6.22 9.67
C TRP A 490 16.21 -7.33 9.55
N GLN A 491 15.70 -7.62 8.35
CA GLN A 491 14.82 -8.76 8.11
C GLN A 491 15.64 -10.04 7.89
N SER A 492 15.09 -11.20 8.25
CA SER A 492 15.78 -12.48 8.09
C SER A 492 14.84 -13.61 7.67
N GLY A 493 15.40 -14.72 7.18
CA GLY A 493 14.62 -15.89 6.80
C GLY A 493 13.56 -15.57 5.73
N PRO A 494 12.27 -15.88 5.97
CA PRO A 494 11.19 -15.64 5.02
C PRO A 494 10.66 -14.20 5.00
N ASP A 495 11.12 -13.33 5.91
CA ASP A 495 10.55 -11.99 6.08
C ASP A 495 10.98 -11.06 4.96
N THR A 496 10.00 -10.44 4.29
CA THR A 496 10.20 -9.47 3.20
C THR A 496 9.18 -8.34 3.30
N SER A 497 9.37 -7.29 2.52
CA SER A 497 8.29 -6.36 2.19
C SER A 497 7.18 -7.06 1.37
N GLU A 498 6.02 -6.42 1.28
CA GLU A 498 5.09 -6.68 0.18
C GLU A 498 5.63 -6.11 -1.15
N PHE A 499 4.89 -6.27 -2.25
CA PHE A 499 5.25 -5.65 -3.53
C PHE A 499 5.14 -4.11 -3.47
N ILE A 500 6.29 -3.45 -3.35
CA ILE A 500 6.46 -2.01 -3.20
C ILE A 500 6.81 -1.34 -4.52
N ARG A 501 6.40 -0.07 -4.67
CA ARG A 501 6.63 0.69 -5.91
C ARG A 501 8.11 1.02 -6.10
N VAL A 502 8.53 1.08 -7.35
CA VAL A 502 9.84 1.56 -7.77
C VAL A 502 9.70 3.00 -8.29
N MET A 503 10.45 3.92 -7.72
CA MET A 503 10.66 5.27 -8.25
C MET A 503 11.55 5.19 -9.49
N THR A 504 11.26 6.02 -10.48
CA THR A 504 12.01 6.13 -11.71
C THR A 504 12.19 7.62 -12.06
N PRO A 505 13.27 8.03 -12.74
CA PRO A 505 13.51 9.43 -13.12
C PRO A 505 12.36 10.07 -13.92
N ASP A 506 11.59 9.27 -14.65
CA ASP A 506 10.43 9.74 -15.40
C ASP A 506 9.37 8.63 -15.48
N ALA A 507 8.12 8.94 -15.14
CA ALA A 507 7.00 8.00 -15.09
C ALA A 507 5.70 8.60 -15.64
N GLY A 508 4.81 7.77 -16.16
CA GLY A 508 3.42 8.13 -16.39
C GLY A 508 2.75 7.34 -17.51
N SER A 509 1.76 7.99 -18.11
CA SER A 509 1.02 7.52 -19.28
C SER A 509 0.79 8.67 -20.26
N SER A 510 0.42 8.33 -21.49
CA SER A 510 -0.09 9.26 -22.52
C SER A 510 -0.97 8.49 -23.49
N ASP A 511 -1.72 9.19 -24.34
CA ASP A 511 -2.59 8.59 -25.36
C ASP A 511 -1.87 7.62 -26.31
N LYS A 512 -0.53 7.71 -26.42
CA LYS A 512 0.33 6.83 -27.22
C LYS A 512 0.97 5.69 -26.43
N VAL A 513 1.10 5.85 -25.11
CA VAL A 513 1.84 4.95 -24.22
C VAL A 513 1.08 4.87 -22.89
N ASN A 514 0.08 4.00 -22.83
CA ASN A 514 -0.86 3.90 -21.71
C ASN A 514 -0.23 3.40 -20.39
N LYS A 515 0.90 2.69 -20.48
CA LYS A 515 1.72 2.20 -19.36
C LYS A 515 3.19 2.32 -19.73
N ASN A 516 4.06 2.48 -18.73
CA ASN A 516 5.51 2.51 -18.88
C ASN A 516 6.03 3.66 -19.78
N ARG A 517 5.35 4.81 -19.79
CA ARG A 517 5.89 6.03 -20.40
C ARG A 517 6.95 6.63 -19.46
N GLY A 518 8.14 6.89 -20.00
CA GLY A 518 9.29 7.39 -19.25
C GLY A 518 10.38 6.35 -19.18
N PHE A 519 11.13 6.31 -18.08
CA PHE A 519 12.21 5.35 -17.87
C PHE A 519 11.66 4.10 -17.15
N MET A 520 11.93 2.91 -17.70
CA MET A 520 11.51 1.64 -17.10
C MET A 520 12.71 0.70 -16.98
N ALA A 521 13.30 0.66 -15.78
CA ALA A 521 14.23 -0.38 -15.35
C ALA A 521 13.80 -0.83 -13.96
N ILE A 522 13.32 -2.07 -13.86
CA ILE A 522 12.92 -2.66 -12.57
C ILE A 522 14.15 -3.37 -11.99
N PRO A 523 14.51 -3.13 -10.72
CA PRO A 523 15.60 -3.83 -10.05
C PRO A 523 15.48 -5.36 -10.14
N GLU A 524 16.61 -6.03 -10.23
CA GLU A 524 16.71 -7.47 -10.39
C GLU A 524 16.86 -8.18 -9.03
N VAL A 525 16.40 -9.43 -8.95
CA VAL A 525 16.57 -10.25 -7.75
C VAL A 525 18.06 -10.40 -7.43
N GLY A 526 18.45 -9.96 -6.25
CA GLY A 526 19.84 -9.86 -5.80
C GLY A 526 20.36 -8.43 -5.68
N ASP A 527 19.79 -7.46 -6.38
CA ASP A 527 20.26 -6.07 -6.37
C ASP A 527 20.09 -5.42 -5.00
N GLN A 528 21.05 -4.59 -4.61
CA GLN A 528 20.89 -3.66 -3.50
C GLN A 528 20.19 -2.39 -3.99
N VAL A 529 19.14 -2.00 -3.28
CA VAL A 529 18.34 -0.80 -3.53
C VAL A 529 18.30 0.07 -2.28
N ILE A 530 18.12 1.38 -2.48
CA ILE A 530 17.76 2.29 -1.39
C ILE A 530 16.24 2.50 -1.38
N VAL A 531 15.64 2.28 -0.22
CA VAL A 531 14.20 2.34 0.04
C VAL A 531 13.91 3.56 0.90
N ASN A 532 12.81 4.25 0.63
CA ASN A 532 12.31 5.37 1.44
C ASN A 532 10.82 5.17 1.71
N PHE A 533 10.25 5.96 2.60
CA PHE A 533 8.95 5.72 3.20
C PHE A 533 8.03 6.91 2.94
N VAL A 534 6.86 6.67 2.34
CA VAL A 534 5.92 7.75 2.02
C VAL A 534 5.42 8.37 3.34
N HIS A 535 5.63 9.68 3.51
CA HIS A 535 5.43 10.41 4.76
C HIS A 535 6.27 9.89 5.96
N GLN A 536 7.42 9.25 5.71
CA GLN A 536 8.28 8.62 6.74
C GLN A 536 7.56 7.53 7.56
N HIS A 537 6.50 6.93 6.99
CA HIS A 537 5.70 5.93 7.69
C HIS A 537 6.25 4.51 7.39
N PRO A 538 6.61 3.70 8.41
CA PRO A 538 7.31 2.43 8.21
C PRO A 538 6.52 1.43 7.34
N ASP A 539 5.19 1.41 7.44
CA ASP A 539 4.35 0.55 6.58
C ASP A 539 4.24 1.01 5.10
N ARG A 540 4.91 2.11 4.68
CA ARG A 540 4.79 2.69 3.33
C ARG A 540 6.11 2.75 2.53
N PRO A 541 6.90 1.66 2.45
CA PRO A 541 8.14 1.65 1.69
C PRO A 541 7.90 1.78 0.18
N PHE A 542 8.87 2.38 -0.51
CA PHE A 542 9.04 2.39 -1.95
C PHE A 542 10.55 2.47 -2.27
N VAL A 543 10.97 1.81 -3.35
CA VAL A 543 12.37 1.88 -3.82
C VAL A 543 12.61 3.26 -4.44
N MET A 544 13.64 3.99 -4.00
CA MET A 544 14.10 5.22 -4.66
C MET A 544 15.00 4.93 -5.87
N GLY A 545 15.81 3.87 -5.80
CA GLY A 545 16.71 3.45 -6.88
C GLY A 545 17.66 2.33 -6.46
N GLY A 546 18.44 1.81 -7.40
CA GLY A 546 19.55 0.89 -7.11
C GLY A 546 20.74 1.61 -6.48
N MET A 547 21.48 0.93 -5.61
CA MET A 547 22.72 1.42 -5.01
C MET A 547 23.87 0.46 -5.32
N PHE A 548 24.98 0.99 -5.83
CA PHE A 548 26.19 0.20 -6.02
C PHE A 548 26.93 0.01 -4.69
N HIS A 549 27.29 -1.24 -4.36
CA HIS A 549 28.26 -1.58 -3.32
C HIS A 549 29.55 -2.15 -3.93
N GLY A 550 30.60 -2.32 -3.14
CA GLY A 550 31.94 -2.73 -3.61
C GLY A 550 32.05 -4.10 -4.30
N GLY A 551 30.97 -4.88 -4.38
CA GLY A 551 30.90 -6.13 -5.16
C GLY A 551 30.31 -5.97 -6.57
N VAL A 552 29.67 -4.83 -6.86
CA VAL A 552 28.98 -4.55 -8.14
C VAL A 552 29.37 -3.19 -8.75
N GLY A 553 29.84 -2.24 -7.94
CA GLY A 553 30.27 -0.92 -8.39
C GLY A 553 31.72 -0.90 -8.84
N GLY A 554 31.96 -0.71 -10.15
CA GLY A 554 33.31 -0.50 -10.72
C GLY A 554 33.76 0.96 -10.81
N GLY A 555 32.85 1.92 -10.57
CA GLY A 555 33.09 3.35 -10.81
C GLY A 555 33.28 3.69 -12.30
N GLY A 556 33.62 4.95 -12.60
CA GLY A 556 33.89 5.40 -13.97
C GLY A 556 35.32 5.17 -14.47
N GLY A 557 36.08 4.27 -13.83
CA GLY A 557 37.49 4.03 -14.14
C GLY A 557 38.41 5.22 -13.84
N ALA A 558 39.62 5.19 -14.42
CA ALA A 558 40.60 6.27 -14.27
C ALA A 558 40.03 7.62 -14.77
N GLY A 559 40.18 8.67 -13.96
CA GLY A 559 39.63 10.00 -14.25
C GLY A 559 38.10 10.11 -14.14
N ASN A 560 37.39 9.04 -13.75
CA ASN A 560 35.93 8.95 -13.84
C ASN A 560 35.40 9.19 -15.27
N ASN A 561 36.17 8.78 -16.28
CA ASN A 561 35.87 9.04 -17.68
C ASN A 561 34.64 8.27 -18.18
N VAL A 562 34.39 7.06 -17.67
CA VAL A 562 33.33 6.14 -18.13
C VAL A 562 32.02 6.34 -17.37
N LYS A 563 30.90 6.43 -18.09
CA LYS A 563 29.53 6.43 -17.55
C LYS A 563 28.70 5.49 -18.40
N SER A 564 27.93 4.58 -17.80
CA SER A 564 27.16 3.61 -18.59
C SER A 564 25.84 3.18 -17.95
N LEU A 565 24.88 2.83 -18.81
CA LEU A 565 23.68 2.09 -18.46
C LEU A 565 23.87 0.64 -18.93
N SER A 566 23.64 -0.34 -18.05
CA SER A 566 23.76 -1.77 -18.37
C SER A 566 22.49 -2.52 -17.98
N SER A 567 22.01 -3.42 -18.84
CA SER A 567 20.88 -4.31 -18.57
C SER A 567 21.34 -5.64 -17.96
N LYS A 568 20.45 -6.34 -17.23
CA LYS A 568 20.70 -7.69 -16.67
C LYS A 568 21.33 -8.65 -17.67
N SER A 569 20.90 -8.59 -18.92
CA SER A 569 21.38 -9.52 -19.96
C SER A 569 22.81 -9.24 -20.42
N GLY A 570 23.31 -8.01 -20.25
CA GLY A 570 24.61 -7.56 -20.73
C GLY A 570 24.58 -6.51 -21.86
N ASN A 571 23.41 -5.96 -22.23
CA ASN A 571 23.33 -4.82 -23.16
C ASN A 571 23.73 -3.52 -22.45
N ILE A 572 24.58 -2.69 -23.05
CA ILE A 572 25.25 -1.53 -22.43
C ILE A 572 25.18 -0.30 -23.35
N ILE A 573 24.89 0.88 -22.79
CA ILE A 573 25.15 2.18 -23.42
C ILE A 573 26.23 2.86 -22.59
N CYS A 574 27.32 3.28 -23.21
CA CYS A 574 28.54 3.78 -22.58
C CYS A 574 28.92 5.16 -23.16
N LEU A 575 29.27 6.09 -22.29
CA LEU A 575 29.88 7.38 -22.62
C LEU A 575 31.26 7.41 -21.95
N ASN A 576 32.28 7.82 -22.68
CA ASN A 576 33.65 7.89 -22.22
C ASN A 576 34.25 9.24 -22.65
N ASP A 577 34.53 10.12 -21.68
CA ASP A 577 35.01 11.49 -21.95
C ASP A 577 36.31 11.53 -22.77
N GLY A 578 37.10 10.45 -22.77
CA GLY A 578 38.31 10.30 -23.57
C GLY A 578 38.17 9.44 -24.84
N ALA A 579 36.99 8.86 -25.12
CA ALA A 579 36.83 7.90 -26.24
C ALA A 579 35.47 7.96 -26.98
N GLY A 580 34.53 8.80 -26.57
CA GLY A 580 33.23 8.97 -27.22
C GLY A 580 32.11 8.10 -26.62
N ILE A 581 31.13 7.72 -27.45
CA ILE A 581 29.88 7.03 -27.07
C ILE A 581 29.86 5.66 -27.76
N GLU A 582 29.44 4.61 -27.05
CA GLU A 582 29.24 3.24 -27.55
C GLU A 582 27.89 2.71 -27.07
N ILE A 583 27.14 2.03 -27.94
CA ILE A 583 25.97 1.21 -27.60
C ILE A 583 26.34 -0.23 -27.96
N LYS A 584 26.17 -1.21 -27.07
CA LYS A 584 26.43 -2.64 -27.35
C LYS A 584 25.36 -3.57 -26.76
N ASP A 585 25.12 -4.72 -27.36
CA ASP A 585 24.29 -5.79 -26.78
C ASP A 585 25.15 -6.86 -26.06
N ARG A 586 24.50 -7.77 -25.33
CA ARG A 586 25.16 -8.85 -24.58
C ARG A 586 25.91 -9.87 -25.43
N ASN A 587 25.62 -9.92 -26.72
CA ASN A 587 26.24 -10.80 -27.69
C ASN A 587 27.36 -10.07 -28.46
N GLY A 588 27.53 -8.76 -28.24
CA GLY A 588 28.59 -7.91 -28.79
C GLY A 588 28.16 -6.92 -29.90
N ASN A 589 26.89 -6.86 -30.32
CA ASN A 589 26.44 -6.00 -31.43
C ASN A 589 26.45 -4.52 -31.04
N HIS A 590 27.12 -3.62 -31.79
CA HIS A 590 27.37 -2.25 -31.30
C HIS A 590 27.37 -1.10 -32.35
N VAL A 591 27.23 0.14 -31.85
CA VAL A 591 27.24 1.43 -32.59
C VAL A 591 28.02 2.48 -31.79
N THR A 592 28.93 3.24 -32.44
CA THR A 592 29.91 4.11 -31.74
C THR A 592 30.08 5.49 -32.40
N LEU A 593 30.31 6.55 -31.60
CA LEU A 593 30.50 7.96 -32.01
C LEU A 593 31.67 8.60 -31.22
N SER A 594 32.74 9.06 -31.88
CA SER A 594 34.06 9.20 -31.21
C SER A 594 34.56 10.62 -30.85
N GLY A 595 33.97 11.73 -31.32
CA GLY A 595 34.46 13.08 -30.94
C GLY A 595 34.15 14.20 -31.95
N THR A 596 34.82 15.36 -31.81
CA THR A 596 34.57 16.63 -32.52
C THR A 596 34.99 16.63 -34.01
N GLY A 597 34.40 15.74 -34.80
CA GLY A 597 34.59 15.65 -36.25
C GLY A 597 33.27 15.43 -37.01
N ASP A 598 33.36 15.33 -38.33
CA ASP A 598 32.21 15.17 -39.20
C ASP A 598 31.53 13.79 -39.05
N VAL A 599 30.19 13.77 -38.99
CA VAL A 599 29.42 12.52 -39.07
C VAL A 599 29.20 12.18 -40.54
N THR A 600 29.93 11.17 -41.04
CA THR A 600 29.86 10.72 -42.44
C THR A 600 29.16 9.37 -42.56
N THR A 601 27.99 9.35 -43.21
CA THR A 601 27.19 8.14 -43.43
C THR A 601 27.47 7.55 -44.82
N LEU A 602 28.48 6.69 -44.95
CA LEU A 602 28.92 6.09 -46.22
C LEU A 602 28.34 4.67 -46.43
N VAL A 603 27.04 4.59 -46.69
CA VAL A 603 26.37 3.31 -47.01
C VAL A 603 26.93 2.72 -48.32
N SER A 604 27.16 1.41 -48.44
CA SER A 604 28.12 0.84 -49.42
C SER A 604 27.55 -0.03 -50.57
N ASN A 605 26.24 -0.29 -50.63
CA ASN A 605 25.60 -1.28 -51.53
C ASN A 605 24.38 -0.70 -52.30
N ASP A 606 23.27 -1.44 -52.52
CA ASP A 606 22.07 -1.01 -53.31
C ASP A 606 21.20 0.02 -52.58
N ASN A 607 21.86 1.09 -52.16
CA ASN A 607 21.55 1.81 -50.94
C ASN A 607 21.45 0.93 -49.68
N ASN A 608 21.76 -0.37 -49.79
CA ASN A 608 21.25 -1.41 -48.92
C ASN A 608 21.93 -1.40 -47.54
N GLU A 609 21.52 -0.45 -46.69
CA GLU A 609 20.27 -0.65 -45.96
C GLU A 609 19.46 -1.87 -46.45
N ASP A 610 20.00 -3.09 -46.29
CA ASP A 610 19.21 -4.33 -46.28
C ASP A 610 18.46 -4.44 -44.92
N ILE A 611 17.89 -3.31 -44.51
CA ILE A 611 16.44 -3.25 -44.36
C ILE A 611 15.89 -4.08 -45.53
N GLY A 612 15.07 -5.08 -45.28
CA GLY A 612 14.38 -5.73 -46.40
C GLY A 612 13.35 -4.80 -47.12
N ASN A 613 13.62 -3.47 -47.33
CA ASN A 613 12.81 -2.35 -47.91
C ASN A 613 13.49 -1.08 -48.61
N ASN A 614 14.43 -0.24 -48.06
CA ASN A 614 14.59 1.23 -48.46
C ASN A 614 15.96 1.99 -48.22
N HIS A 615 16.10 3.30 -48.62
CA HIS A 615 17.30 4.25 -48.74
C HIS A 615 17.27 5.71 -48.09
N THR A 616 18.36 6.39 -47.62
CA THR A 616 18.57 7.90 -47.49
C THR A 616 20.05 8.43 -47.21
N THR A 617 20.45 9.70 -47.57
CA THR A 617 21.78 10.40 -47.27
C THR A 617 21.76 11.99 -47.35
N LYS A 618 22.74 12.78 -46.80
CA LYS A 618 22.85 14.30 -46.85
C LYS A 618 24.28 14.95 -46.78
N VAL A 619 24.47 16.23 -47.23
CA VAL A 619 25.76 17.02 -47.29
C VAL A 619 25.56 18.57 -47.13
N ALA A 620 26.60 19.35 -46.74
CA ALA A 620 26.51 20.75 -46.28
C ALA A 620 26.80 21.90 -47.29
N THR A 621 28.00 22.01 -47.88
CA THR A 621 28.39 23.13 -48.78
C THR A 621 27.93 22.95 -50.22
N LYS A 622 27.80 21.69 -50.63
CA LYS A 622 27.57 21.26 -52.00
C LYS A 622 27.05 19.82 -51.93
N THR A 623 25.97 19.53 -52.65
CA THR A 623 25.60 18.15 -52.95
C THR A 623 26.07 17.84 -54.37
N THR A 624 26.49 16.60 -54.62
CA THR A 624 26.96 16.19 -55.94
C THR A 624 26.61 14.73 -56.14
N ILE A 625 25.78 14.47 -57.14
CA ILE A 625 25.43 13.11 -57.55
C ILE A 625 26.31 12.81 -58.77
N ASN A 626 27.45 12.19 -58.50
CA ASN A 626 28.52 11.92 -59.48
C ASN A 626 28.59 10.43 -59.79
N VAL A 627 28.57 10.09 -61.07
CA VAL A 627 28.57 8.71 -61.55
C VAL A 627 29.75 8.49 -62.50
N GLY A 628 30.53 7.45 -62.23
CA GLY A 628 31.59 6.96 -63.12
C GLY A 628 32.93 7.73 -63.11
N LYS A 629 33.16 8.64 -62.15
CA LYS A 629 34.28 9.62 -62.12
C LYS A 629 34.14 10.68 -63.23
N ASP A 630 33.16 11.57 -63.04
CA ASP A 630 32.87 12.68 -63.95
C ASP A 630 32.54 12.24 -65.40
N GLN A 631 31.96 11.04 -65.55
CA GLN A 631 31.45 10.52 -66.83
C GLN A 631 29.96 10.84 -66.98
N SER A 632 29.24 10.98 -65.86
CA SER A 632 27.89 11.55 -65.78
C SER A 632 27.70 12.21 -64.41
N VAL A 633 27.41 13.52 -64.38
CA VAL A 633 27.30 14.27 -63.11
C VAL A 633 26.07 15.16 -63.12
N LEU A 634 25.35 15.18 -62.00
CA LEU A 634 24.38 16.20 -61.64
C LEU A 634 24.94 17.00 -60.45
N THR A 635 25.29 18.25 -60.69
CA THR A 635 25.78 19.17 -59.65
C THR A 635 24.79 20.31 -59.43
N MET A 636 24.56 20.65 -58.17
CA MET A 636 23.67 21.71 -57.72
C MET A 636 24.37 22.46 -56.58
N ASP A 637 24.37 23.79 -56.59
CA ASP A 637 25.16 24.64 -55.68
C ASP A 637 24.32 25.66 -54.90
N ASN A 638 24.97 26.43 -54.02
CA ASN A 638 24.32 27.42 -53.17
C ASN A 638 24.10 28.80 -53.85
N ALA A 639 24.48 28.96 -55.12
CA ALA A 639 24.28 30.19 -55.90
C ALA A 639 23.08 30.09 -56.86
N GLY A 640 22.48 28.89 -57.02
CA GLY A 640 21.26 28.65 -57.79
C GLY A 640 21.47 27.92 -59.12
N ASN A 641 22.66 27.34 -59.34
CA ASN A 641 23.00 26.73 -60.63
C ASN A 641 22.69 25.21 -60.67
N ILE A 642 22.37 24.72 -61.86
CA ILE A 642 22.12 23.30 -62.16
C ILE A 642 22.86 22.93 -63.45
N SER A 643 23.67 21.87 -63.46
CA SER A 643 24.39 21.34 -64.64
C SER A 643 24.23 19.83 -64.80
N LEU A 644 24.27 19.34 -66.04
CA LEU A 644 24.18 17.93 -66.43
C LEU A 644 25.11 17.64 -67.63
N GLU A 645 26.08 16.72 -67.46
CA GLU A 645 27.21 16.54 -68.40
C GLU A 645 27.54 15.07 -68.70
N GLY A 646 28.10 14.77 -69.89
CA GLY A 646 28.52 13.41 -70.29
C GLY A 646 29.47 13.35 -71.51
N LYS A 647 30.34 12.32 -71.59
CA LYS A 647 31.53 12.31 -72.49
C LYS A 647 31.42 11.58 -73.84
N THR A 648 30.47 10.65 -74.02
CA THR A 648 30.32 9.87 -75.28
C THR A 648 28.96 10.06 -75.94
N GLN A 649 27.87 10.06 -75.18
CA GLN A 649 26.51 10.29 -75.67
C GLN A 649 25.58 10.81 -74.55
N ILE A 650 24.62 11.69 -74.91
CA ILE A 650 23.36 11.91 -74.17
C ILE A 650 22.21 11.60 -75.14
N GLU A 651 21.21 10.79 -74.73
CA GLU A 651 20.04 10.48 -75.56
C GLU A 651 18.74 10.64 -74.76
N LEU A 652 17.82 11.41 -75.33
CA LEU A 652 16.45 11.58 -74.84
C LEU A 652 15.53 10.86 -75.84
N LYS A 653 14.82 9.82 -75.39
CA LYS A 653 14.13 8.86 -76.27
C LYS A 653 12.74 8.48 -75.76
N VAL A 654 11.76 8.49 -76.66
CA VAL A 654 10.43 7.91 -76.47
C VAL A 654 10.10 7.07 -77.70
N GLY A 655 10.20 5.74 -77.59
CA GLY A 655 10.03 4.84 -78.74
C GLY A 655 11.09 5.10 -79.82
N GLU A 656 10.65 5.39 -81.05
CA GLU A 656 11.55 5.76 -82.16
C GLU A 656 11.83 7.27 -82.25
N ASN A 657 11.09 8.10 -81.51
CA ASN A 657 11.28 9.54 -81.49
C ASN A 657 12.37 9.87 -80.47
N LYS A 658 13.47 10.48 -80.94
CA LYS A 658 14.62 10.76 -80.08
C LYS A 658 15.49 11.92 -80.53
N ILE A 659 16.17 12.50 -79.53
CA ILE A 659 17.25 13.47 -79.69
C ILE A 659 18.52 12.83 -79.12
N THR A 660 19.54 12.68 -79.95
CA THR A 660 20.81 12.04 -79.59
C THR A 660 21.95 13.03 -79.81
N ILE A 661 22.75 13.27 -78.78
CA ILE A 661 23.93 14.15 -78.81
C ILE A 661 25.17 13.26 -78.67
N LYS A 662 26.01 13.21 -79.71
CA LYS A 662 27.31 12.51 -79.76
C LYS A 662 28.42 13.49 -80.11
N LYS A 663 29.66 13.05 -79.88
CA LYS A 663 30.89 13.85 -80.04
C LYS A 663 31.09 14.43 -81.45
N ASP A 664 30.60 13.72 -82.46
CA ASP A 664 30.74 13.98 -83.90
C ASP A 664 29.39 14.22 -84.61
N SER A 665 28.26 14.13 -83.91
CA SER A 665 26.93 14.39 -84.48
C SER A 665 25.85 14.68 -83.43
N ILE A 666 24.95 15.61 -83.71
CA ILE A 666 23.62 15.68 -83.06
C ILE A 666 22.58 15.20 -84.07
N THR A 667 21.67 14.32 -83.64
CA THR A 667 20.63 13.75 -84.51
C THR A 667 19.27 13.89 -83.84
N ILE A 668 18.29 14.41 -84.58
CA ILE A 668 16.88 14.43 -84.21
C ILE A 668 16.16 13.53 -85.21
N SER A 669 15.47 12.51 -84.73
CA SER A 669 14.75 11.56 -85.57
C SER A 669 13.33 11.39 -85.06
N VAL A 670 12.37 11.45 -85.98
CA VAL A 670 10.94 11.22 -85.73
C VAL A 670 10.53 10.05 -86.62
N GLY A 671 10.20 8.91 -86.02
CA GLY A 671 9.86 7.68 -86.75
C GLY A 671 8.46 7.76 -87.38
N ASN A 672 7.49 8.21 -86.59
CA ASN A 672 6.16 8.60 -87.04
C ASN A 672 5.77 9.92 -86.35
N GLY A 673 5.18 10.84 -87.12
CA GLY A 673 4.80 12.17 -86.66
C GLY A 673 5.53 13.29 -87.40
N MET A 674 5.51 14.49 -86.82
CA MET A 674 6.06 15.71 -87.42
C MET A 674 7.26 16.21 -86.61
N LEU A 675 8.33 16.60 -87.30
CA LEU A 675 9.37 17.47 -86.76
C LEU A 675 9.04 18.91 -87.18
N ASP A 676 8.47 19.70 -86.28
CA ASP A 676 8.19 21.13 -86.51
C ASP A 676 9.34 21.99 -85.97
N MET A 677 9.77 22.97 -86.77
CA MET A 677 10.90 23.86 -86.49
C MET A 677 10.52 25.30 -86.82
N ASN A 678 9.79 25.93 -85.91
CA ASN A 678 9.20 27.26 -86.11
C ASN A 678 9.99 28.36 -85.36
N SER A 679 10.36 29.43 -86.09
CA SER A 679 11.00 30.63 -85.52
C SER A 679 10.19 31.86 -85.90
N LYS A 680 9.81 32.67 -84.90
CA LYS A 680 9.18 33.99 -85.12
C LYS A 680 10.15 35.06 -85.63
N GLY A 681 11.45 34.79 -85.58
CA GLY A 681 12.50 35.67 -86.07
C GLY A 681 13.11 35.12 -87.34
N ASN A 682 14.40 34.81 -87.31
CA ASN A 682 15.11 34.12 -88.39
C ASN A 682 15.24 32.62 -88.10
N ALA A 683 15.26 31.80 -89.14
CA ALA A 683 15.67 30.39 -89.10
C ALA A 683 16.72 30.17 -90.18
N LEU A 684 17.94 29.80 -89.78
CA LEU A 684 19.09 29.68 -90.66
C LEU A 684 19.66 28.26 -90.62
N LEU A 685 19.86 27.68 -91.81
CA LEU A 685 20.50 26.37 -92.02
C LEU A 685 21.70 26.59 -92.93
N THR A 686 22.89 26.15 -92.52
CA THR A 686 24.15 26.44 -93.23
C THR A 686 25.12 25.28 -93.10
N THR A 687 25.82 24.97 -94.19
CA THR A 687 26.82 23.89 -94.29
C THR A 687 27.87 24.29 -95.32
N GLN A 688 29.14 23.90 -95.07
CA GLN A 688 30.29 24.33 -95.88
C GLN A 688 30.74 23.31 -96.93
N SER A 689 30.12 22.12 -97.01
CA SER A 689 30.53 21.07 -97.95
C SER A 689 29.34 20.49 -98.72
N LYS A 690 28.32 20.00 -98.03
CA LYS A 690 27.12 19.46 -98.66
C LYS A 690 25.90 19.71 -97.78
N LEU A 691 24.80 20.13 -98.39
CA LEU A 691 23.45 19.97 -97.86
C LEU A 691 22.76 18.87 -98.66
N SER A 692 21.87 18.11 -98.02
CA SER A 692 21.05 17.12 -98.72
C SER A 692 19.67 17.12 -98.10
N VAL A 693 18.68 17.35 -98.96
CA VAL A 693 17.26 17.35 -98.62
C VAL A 693 16.60 16.42 -99.62
N TYR A 694 15.76 15.51 -99.15
CA TYR A 694 15.14 14.48 -99.96
C TYR A 694 13.74 14.19 -99.42
N SER A 695 12.79 13.95 -100.33
CA SER A 695 11.46 13.47 -100.01
C SER A 695 11.14 12.31 -100.94
N LYS A 696 10.38 11.33 -100.42
CA LYS A 696 9.95 10.15 -101.20
C LYS A 696 8.70 10.44 -102.04
N ASP A 697 7.96 11.51 -101.73
CA ASP A 697 6.66 11.80 -102.33
C ASP A 697 6.60 13.24 -102.88
N THR A 698 6.41 14.24 -102.02
CA THR A 698 6.45 15.66 -102.41
C THR A 698 7.48 16.46 -101.59
N MET A 699 8.16 17.41 -102.24
CA MET A 699 8.99 18.44 -101.60
C MET A 699 8.52 19.81 -102.09
N SER A 700 8.25 20.74 -101.17
CA SER A 700 7.76 22.09 -101.50
C SER A 700 8.61 23.14 -100.83
N ILE A 701 9.11 24.12 -101.58
CA ILE A 701 9.89 25.26 -101.07
C ILE A 701 9.14 26.53 -101.46
N ASN A 702 8.51 27.16 -100.47
CA ASN A 702 7.61 28.30 -100.67
C ASN A 702 8.24 29.60 -100.15
N SER A 703 8.19 30.66 -100.94
CA SER A 703 8.63 32.01 -100.57
C SER A 703 7.65 33.03 -101.17
N ASN A 704 7.28 34.04 -100.38
CA ASN A 704 6.30 35.05 -100.80
C ASN A 704 6.90 36.16 -101.70
N ASN A 705 8.19 36.10 -102.04
CA ASN A 705 8.85 37.13 -102.84
C ASN A 705 9.78 36.53 -103.92
N VAL A 706 10.93 35.97 -103.53
CA VAL A 706 11.88 35.34 -104.47
C VAL A 706 12.43 34.04 -103.89
N VAL A 707 12.69 33.07 -104.77
CA VAL A 707 13.54 31.90 -104.53
C VAL A 707 14.74 32.00 -105.47
N TYR A 708 15.95 31.87 -104.94
CA TYR A 708 17.18 31.84 -105.74
C TYR A 708 17.72 30.41 -105.83
N ILE A 709 18.03 29.97 -107.05
CA ILE A 709 18.77 28.73 -107.32
C ILE A 709 19.97 29.14 -108.18
N THR A 710 21.17 29.01 -107.63
CA THR A 710 22.41 29.52 -108.25
C THR A 710 23.51 28.46 -108.20
N GLY A 711 24.17 28.23 -109.33
CA GLY A 711 25.22 27.22 -109.47
C GLY A 711 25.92 27.29 -110.84
N THR A 712 27.12 26.72 -110.94
CA THR A 712 27.94 26.70 -112.16
C THR A 712 27.41 25.73 -113.23
N GLN A 713 26.75 24.67 -112.79
CA GLN A 713 25.89 23.80 -113.60
C GLN A 713 24.66 23.51 -112.75
N VAL A 714 23.48 23.60 -113.35
CA VAL A 714 22.19 23.36 -112.69
C VAL A 714 21.39 22.47 -113.61
N ASP A 715 21.42 21.17 -113.32
CA ASP A 715 20.67 20.17 -114.07
C ASP A 715 19.25 20.12 -113.51
N ILE A 716 18.28 20.54 -114.33
CA ILE A 716 16.85 20.46 -114.05
C ILE A 716 16.23 19.63 -115.18
N ASN A 717 15.44 18.61 -114.80
CA ASN A 717 14.58 17.84 -115.68
C ASN A 717 13.13 18.07 -115.27
#